data_AF-A0A1V5XZI2-F1
#
_entry.id   AF-A0A1V5XZI2-F1
#
_cell.length_a   1.000
_cell.length_b   1.000
_cell.length_c   1.000
_cell.angle_alpha   90.00
_cell.angle_beta   90.00
_cell.angle_gamma   90.00
#
_symmetry.space_group_name_H-M   'P 1'
#
loop_
_entity.id
_entity.type
_entity.pdbx_description
1 polymer ?
#
loop_
_entity_poly.entity_id
_entity_poly.type
_entity_poly.pdbx_seq_one_letter_code
_entity_poly.pdbx_strand_id
1 'polypeptide(L)'
;MRRHLVVGILIFCASFWAFGDALYLTDGTKLEGTIQTETSENITIKTSLVTLTIPQYRIQKIEKDKGGLAEPESTDSEGKTTFEQAEELYHEGKVQAALPLYEKALQEDPNNSDAARRMSEIRDKTLNRIRREGAEGIKALSEQDVILSVARRADTALKQPARGSTLVAPLAPLALPPAIPPASTVSPSNEMPSLPPINLENLAPPQPTPSQVGIGLAPLVPETSPPIINIAPQPPITAAPSTGAATSPFVAAGKTPVNVAANVQASAPAPSAEISSAGVPESEFRAATITRFEWPDKDPSTCKQKILKFLDTLLAGNFNAVIFQVRGQADVFYPSPYEPWAAAIGGKDPGFDPLQFAIDEAHARGLEFHAYINPYPVWQNANPPEHSTPEHPYWLHYATQGADNWACYDNQGNIMKVSASGDSYLFFSPGNPAVSAYARMVIMDIVKRYDVDGIHFDRIRYPGPQYSFDAVSKSRYAGDGNPDNLSWEKWQCDQVTRMLNDIYGEVMSVKPKVKITCSVWGIYDKTRIPQYDRFSSGIHEYYQDSLEWLKQGVVDSICPMIYWDIPDPKPNYDDLAKFFLQNAAGRHVYCYNHINNPKQWPPEEYLAQVSICRQLGGFGNVAFSSGGIERRQIAPYYRQAIYPKPVPVAPMPWKAAPQTGIIIGKALRRDNGEPIMDAWIKVEGQNRTWLSSADGFFAILNLPPSDNYKLFISKKNVGDAASSAITVEAGKATPIEVRL
;
A
#
# COMPACT_ATOMS: atom_id res chain seq x y z
N MET A 1 35.99 -1.47 -33.02
CA MET A 1 36.08 -2.34 -31.82
C MET A 1 34.90 -2.21 -30.85
N ARG A 2 34.47 -1.01 -30.42
CA ARG A 2 33.42 -0.86 -29.38
C ARG A 2 31.98 -1.30 -29.74
N ARG A 3 31.63 -1.46 -31.02
CA ARG A 3 30.33 -2.06 -31.45
C ARG A 3 30.36 -3.58 -31.58
N HIS A 4 31.53 -4.18 -31.80
CA HIS A 4 31.69 -5.63 -31.95
C HIS A 4 31.70 -6.39 -30.61
N LEU A 5 32.02 -5.69 -29.51
CA LEU A 5 31.97 -6.26 -28.16
C LEU A 5 30.52 -6.34 -27.62
N VAL A 6 29.66 -5.41 -28.00
CA VAL A 6 28.29 -5.28 -27.44
C VAL A 6 27.32 -6.35 -27.97
N VAL A 7 27.50 -6.80 -29.22
CA VAL A 7 26.65 -7.83 -29.83
C VAL A 7 27.06 -9.24 -29.37
N GLY A 8 28.35 -9.49 -29.13
CA GLY A 8 28.82 -10.77 -28.58
C GLY A 8 28.39 -11.01 -27.12
N ILE A 9 28.18 -9.94 -26.35
CA ILE A 9 27.85 -10.01 -24.91
C ILE A 9 26.34 -10.22 -24.65
N LEU A 10 25.46 -9.71 -25.51
CA LEU A 10 23.99 -9.92 -25.38
C LEU A 10 23.56 -11.39 -25.51
N ILE A 11 24.40 -12.23 -26.12
CA ILE A 11 24.10 -13.62 -26.48
C ILE A 11 24.57 -14.60 -25.40
N PHE A 12 25.49 -14.19 -24.52
CA PHE A 12 26.02 -15.04 -23.44
C PHE A 12 25.10 -15.19 -22.22
N CYS A 13 24.00 -14.43 -22.16
CA CYS A 13 23.02 -14.48 -21.06
C CYS A 13 21.60 -14.83 -21.51
N ALA A 14 21.39 -15.08 -22.80
CA ALA A 14 20.08 -15.41 -23.36
C ALA A 14 19.92 -16.94 -23.50
N SER A 15 18.69 -17.42 -23.29
CA SER A 15 18.26 -18.76 -23.73
C SER A 15 17.66 -18.65 -25.13
N PHE A 16 17.85 -19.69 -25.96
CA PHE A 16 17.46 -19.71 -27.37
C PHE A 16 16.42 -20.79 -27.63
N TRP A 17 15.50 -20.52 -28.55
CA TRP A 17 14.48 -21.47 -28.98
C TRP A 17 14.80 -21.92 -30.41
N ALA A 18 14.80 -23.22 -30.68
CA ALA A 18 14.95 -23.75 -32.04
C ALA A 18 13.61 -24.29 -32.55
N PHE A 19 13.21 -23.84 -33.75
CA PHE A 19 11.99 -24.25 -34.44
C PHE A 19 12.33 -24.62 -35.90
N GLY A 20 12.43 -25.91 -36.19
CA GLY A 20 13.03 -26.40 -37.45
C GLY A 20 14.49 -25.95 -37.58
N ASP A 21 14.88 -25.47 -38.76
CA ASP A 21 16.26 -24.98 -39.03
C ASP A 21 16.48 -23.52 -38.60
N ALA A 22 15.50 -22.90 -37.91
CA ALA A 22 15.55 -21.50 -37.48
C ALA A 22 15.71 -21.38 -35.95
N LEU A 23 16.56 -20.43 -35.54
CA LEU A 23 16.81 -20.11 -34.13
C LEU A 23 16.20 -18.75 -33.77
N TYR A 24 15.67 -18.66 -32.56
CA TYR A 24 14.97 -17.51 -32.02
C TYR A 24 15.54 -17.17 -30.63
N LEU A 25 15.54 -15.88 -30.30
CA LEU A 25 15.71 -15.41 -28.92
C LEU A 25 14.45 -15.71 -28.11
N THR A 26 14.60 -15.77 -26.79
CA THR A 26 13.49 -16.01 -25.83
C THR A 26 12.40 -14.95 -25.86
N ASP A 27 12.65 -13.78 -26.48
CA ASP A 27 11.66 -12.74 -26.74
C ASP A 27 10.91 -12.92 -28.07
N GLY A 28 11.19 -14.00 -28.81
CA GLY A 28 10.56 -14.33 -30.10
C GLY A 28 11.27 -13.77 -31.33
N THR A 29 12.39 -13.05 -31.16
CA THR A 29 13.14 -12.48 -32.30
C THR A 29 13.89 -13.57 -33.08
N LYS A 30 13.65 -13.66 -34.39
CA LYS A 30 14.34 -14.63 -35.27
C LYS A 30 15.78 -14.22 -35.53
N LEU A 31 16.71 -15.17 -35.41
CA LEU A 31 18.11 -15.00 -35.78
C LEU A 31 18.30 -15.29 -37.28
N GLU A 32 18.67 -14.27 -38.05
CA GLU A 32 18.99 -14.43 -39.47
C GLU A 32 20.47 -14.76 -39.68
N GLY A 33 20.77 -16.01 -40.01
CA GLY A 33 22.12 -16.49 -40.30
C GLY A 33 22.14 -17.91 -40.84
N THR A 34 23.30 -18.35 -41.33
CA THR A 34 23.51 -19.70 -41.86
C THR A 34 24.30 -20.52 -40.85
N ILE A 35 23.77 -21.69 -40.47
CA ILE A 35 24.48 -22.64 -39.61
C ILE A 35 25.72 -23.13 -40.37
N GLN A 36 26.89 -22.97 -39.76
CA GLN A 36 28.18 -23.36 -40.34
C GLN A 36 28.59 -24.75 -39.86
N THR A 37 28.43 -25.03 -38.57
CA THR A 37 28.76 -26.31 -37.94
C THR A 37 27.83 -26.57 -36.76
N GLU A 38 27.38 -27.81 -36.62
CA GLU A 38 26.60 -28.30 -35.47
C GLU A 38 27.31 -29.53 -34.91
N THR A 39 27.69 -29.47 -33.63
CA THR A 39 28.22 -30.60 -32.86
C THR A 39 27.28 -30.92 -31.70
N SER A 40 27.52 -32.03 -31.00
CA SER A 40 26.77 -32.42 -29.80
C SER A 40 26.88 -31.40 -28.67
N GLU A 41 27.90 -30.55 -28.69
CA GLU A 41 28.15 -29.56 -27.64
C GLU A 41 27.79 -28.14 -28.07
N ASN A 42 27.92 -27.79 -29.36
CA ASN A 42 27.79 -26.42 -29.84
C ASN A 42 27.19 -26.33 -31.25
N ILE A 43 26.39 -25.28 -31.50
CA ILE A 43 25.98 -24.84 -32.83
C ILE A 43 26.70 -23.54 -33.17
N THR A 44 27.35 -23.48 -34.33
CA THR A 44 27.99 -22.26 -34.84
C THR A 44 27.22 -21.69 -36.02
N ILE A 45 26.77 -20.43 -35.91
CA ILE A 45 25.97 -19.71 -36.91
C ILE A 45 26.73 -18.51 -37.41
N LYS A 46 26.82 -18.35 -38.72
CA LYS A 46 27.36 -17.14 -39.34
C LYS A 46 26.24 -16.26 -39.83
N THR A 47 26.10 -15.10 -39.21
CA THR A 47 25.19 -14.04 -39.64
C THR A 47 25.92 -13.09 -40.59
N SER A 48 25.22 -12.10 -41.14
CA SER A 48 25.84 -11.04 -41.96
C SER A 48 26.80 -10.14 -41.19
N LEU A 49 26.78 -10.18 -39.85
CA LEU A 49 27.52 -9.25 -38.99
C LEU A 49 28.54 -9.95 -38.06
N VAL A 50 28.29 -11.18 -37.63
CA VAL A 50 29.13 -11.95 -36.69
C VAL A 50 28.97 -13.47 -36.87
N THR A 51 29.98 -14.23 -36.43
CA THR A 51 29.89 -15.68 -36.22
C THR A 51 29.64 -15.96 -34.75
N LEU A 52 28.63 -16.79 -34.45
CA LEU A 52 28.14 -17.10 -33.11
C LEU A 52 28.35 -18.58 -32.83
N THR A 53 28.90 -18.95 -31.68
CA THR A 53 28.96 -20.35 -31.22
C THR A 53 28.13 -20.48 -29.94
N ILE A 54 27.07 -21.27 -30.01
CA ILE A 54 26.04 -21.39 -28.98
C ILE A 54 26.10 -22.82 -28.42
N PRO A 55 26.27 -23.00 -27.10
CA PRO A 55 26.21 -24.33 -26.50
C PRO A 55 24.82 -24.96 -26.68
N GLN A 56 24.76 -26.22 -27.08
CA GLN A 56 23.51 -26.95 -27.36
C GLN A 56 22.53 -26.93 -26.16
N TYR A 57 23.03 -27.00 -24.93
CA TYR A 57 22.19 -26.97 -23.72
C TYR A 57 21.42 -25.65 -23.51
N ARG A 58 21.80 -24.57 -24.22
CA ARG A 58 21.09 -23.29 -24.19
C ARG A 58 20.02 -23.14 -25.25
N ILE A 59 19.90 -24.15 -26.12
CA ILE A 59 18.93 -24.20 -27.20
C ILE A 59 17.83 -25.15 -26.73
N GLN A 60 16.69 -24.60 -26.33
CA GLN A 60 15.50 -25.39 -26.10
C GLN A 60 14.89 -25.74 -27.47
N LYS A 61 15.07 -27.00 -27.88
CA LYS A 61 14.37 -27.57 -29.04
C LYS A 61 12.92 -27.80 -28.62
N ILE A 62 12.00 -27.09 -29.25
CA ILE A 62 10.57 -27.35 -29.05
C ILE A 62 10.19 -28.46 -30.01
N GLU A 63 10.35 -29.70 -29.55
CA GLU A 63 9.71 -30.84 -30.19
C GLU A 63 8.27 -30.97 -29.67
N LYS A 64 7.37 -31.25 -30.61
CA LYS A 64 5.97 -31.53 -30.31
C LYS A 64 5.89 -32.85 -29.53
N ASP A 65 5.43 -32.75 -28.29
CA ASP A 65 4.98 -33.80 -27.36
C ASP A 65 6.02 -34.78 -26.79
N LYS A 66 6.15 -34.78 -25.44
CA LYS A 66 5.93 -35.94 -24.54
C LYS A 66 6.31 -35.60 -23.08
N GLY A 67 5.46 -36.01 -22.13
CA GLY A 67 5.63 -35.75 -20.71
C GLY A 67 6.37 -36.83 -19.90
N GLY A 68 6.51 -36.58 -18.59
CA GLY A 68 6.79 -37.59 -17.56
C GLY A 68 7.89 -37.23 -16.55
N LEU A 69 7.45 -37.02 -15.30
CA LEU A 69 8.04 -37.33 -13.96
C LEU A 69 9.53 -37.06 -13.61
N ALA A 70 9.74 -36.56 -12.38
CA ALA A 70 11.01 -36.26 -11.72
C ALA A 70 11.69 -37.49 -11.08
N GLU A 71 13.02 -37.42 -10.88
CA GLU A 71 13.86 -38.29 -10.02
C GLU A 71 15.10 -37.52 -9.49
N PRO A 72 15.81 -38.00 -8.44
CA PRO A 72 16.19 -37.20 -7.25
C PRO A 72 17.57 -36.51 -7.27
N GLU A 73 17.73 -35.49 -6.41
CA GLU A 73 18.97 -34.72 -6.18
C GLU A 73 20.13 -35.60 -5.69
N SER A 74 21.32 -35.44 -6.29
CA SER A 74 22.52 -36.17 -5.86
C SER A 74 23.16 -35.51 -4.65
N THR A 75 23.33 -36.27 -3.56
CA THR A 75 24.05 -35.82 -2.36
C THR A 75 25.51 -36.25 -2.40
N ASP A 76 26.38 -35.54 -1.67
CA ASP A 76 27.78 -35.94 -1.48
C ASP A 76 27.97 -37.09 -0.47
N SER A 77 29.22 -37.46 -0.19
CA SER A 77 29.57 -38.52 0.78
C SER A 77 29.24 -38.18 2.24
N GLU A 78 28.83 -36.94 2.52
CA GLU A 78 28.38 -36.47 3.84
C GLU A 78 26.86 -36.24 3.91
N GLY A 79 26.14 -36.50 2.82
CA GLY A 79 24.68 -36.41 2.73
C GLY A 79 24.12 -35.02 2.44
N LYS A 80 24.95 -34.04 2.05
CA LYS A 80 24.52 -32.68 1.70
C LYS A 80 24.19 -32.56 0.21
N THR A 81 23.16 -31.77 -0.12
CA THR A 81 22.84 -31.43 -1.50
C THR A 81 23.83 -30.40 -2.06
N THR A 82 23.95 -30.32 -3.38
CA THR A 82 24.80 -29.30 -4.05
C THR A 82 24.42 -27.88 -3.64
N PHE A 83 23.14 -27.62 -3.37
CA PHE A 83 22.65 -26.33 -2.86
C PHE A 83 23.11 -26.05 -1.43
N GLU A 84 23.05 -27.04 -0.54
CA GLU A 84 23.47 -26.89 0.87
C GLU A 84 24.97 -26.60 0.98
N GLN A 85 25.78 -27.25 0.15
CA GLN A 85 27.22 -26.95 0.04
C GLN A 85 27.47 -25.51 -0.44
N ALA A 86 26.63 -25.02 -1.36
CA ALA A 86 26.71 -23.64 -1.85
C ALA A 86 26.34 -22.62 -0.77
N GLU A 87 25.31 -22.90 0.04
CA GLU A 87 24.89 -22.04 1.15
C GLU A 87 25.94 -21.97 2.26
N GLU A 88 26.60 -23.08 2.58
CA GLU A 88 27.70 -23.11 3.57
C GLU A 88 28.87 -22.21 3.14
N LEU A 89 29.35 -22.37 1.90
CA LEU A 89 30.40 -21.50 1.35
C LEU A 89 29.97 -20.03 1.27
N TYR A 90 28.70 -19.77 0.97
CA TYR A 90 28.15 -18.42 0.96
C TYR A 90 28.17 -17.76 2.34
N HIS A 91 27.74 -18.50 3.38
CA HIS A 91 27.70 -18.02 4.76
C HIS A 91 29.10 -17.86 5.38
N GLU A 92 30.09 -18.62 4.91
CA GLU A 92 31.51 -18.42 5.23
C GLU A 92 32.13 -17.20 4.50
N GLY A 93 31.37 -16.52 3.64
CA GLY A 93 31.84 -15.38 2.85
C GLY A 93 32.64 -15.76 1.60
N LYS A 94 32.71 -17.05 1.26
CA LYS A 94 33.39 -17.60 0.07
C LYS A 94 32.47 -17.60 -1.15
N VAL A 95 31.88 -16.43 -1.46
CA VAL A 95 30.86 -16.27 -2.52
C VAL A 95 31.32 -16.79 -3.89
N GLN A 96 32.60 -16.63 -4.22
CA GLN A 96 33.16 -17.12 -5.49
C GLN A 96 33.21 -18.65 -5.61
N ALA A 97 33.38 -19.36 -4.49
CA ALA A 97 33.36 -20.82 -4.47
C ALA A 97 31.91 -21.36 -4.45
N ALA A 98 30.96 -20.57 -3.95
CA ALA A 98 29.54 -20.93 -3.88
C ALA A 98 28.81 -20.82 -5.25
N LEU A 99 29.18 -19.83 -6.07
CA LEU A 99 28.57 -19.57 -7.39
C LEU A 99 28.46 -20.80 -8.31
N PRO A 100 29.54 -21.54 -8.61
CA PRO A 100 29.45 -22.71 -9.49
C PRO A 100 28.60 -23.85 -8.88
N LEU A 101 28.46 -23.90 -7.55
CA LEU A 101 27.58 -24.88 -6.89
C LEU A 101 26.11 -24.47 -6.96
N TYR A 102 25.77 -23.18 -6.87
CA TYR A 102 24.39 -22.74 -7.16
C TYR A 102 24.00 -22.99 -8.62
N GLU A 103 24.93 -22.79 -9.56
CA GLU A 103 24.70 -23.11 -10.97
C GLU A 103 24.51 -24.62 -11.18
N LYS A 104 25.32 -25.44 -10.51
CA LYS A 104 25.18 -26.90 -10.54
C LYS A 104 23.87 -27.36 -9.88
N ALA A 105 23.44 -26.74 -8.77
CA ALA A 105 22.17 -27.02 -8.13
C ALA A 105 20.97 -26.72 -9.04
N LEU A 106 21.03 -25.65 -9.83
CA LEU A 106 20.01 -25.31 -10.83
C LEU A 106 20.06 -26.22 -12.08
N GLN A 107 21.19 -26.88 -12.35
CA GLN A 107 21.28 -27.90 -13.39
C GLN A 107 20.70 -29.23 -12.91
N GLU A 108 20.88 -29.56 -11.63
CA GLU A 108 20.34 -30.76 -10.98
C GLU A 108 18.83 -30.66 -10.75
N ASP A 109 18.35 -29.50 -10.29
CA ASP A 109 16.93 -29.14 -10.22
C ASP A 109 16.69 -27.72 -10.78
N PRO A 110 16.23 -27.62 -12.03
CA PRO A 110 15.90 -26.33 -12.66
C PRO A 110 14.79 -25.54 -11.96
N ASN A 111 14.00 -26.17 -11.08
CA ASN A 111 12.95 -25.50 -10.32
C ASN A 111 13.39 -25.10 -8.90
N ASN A 112 14.66 -25.28 -8.53
CA ASN A 112 15.19 -24.91 -7.23
C ASN A 112 15.15 -23.39 -7.02
N SER A 113 14.03 -22.91 -6.49
CA SER A 113 13.72 -21.49 -6.36
C SER A 113 14.68 -20.76 -5.42
N ASP A 114 15.27 -21.47 -4.46
CA ASP A 114 16.22 -20.90 -3.51
C ASP A 114 17.60 -20.68 -4.12
N ALA A 115 18.10 -21.63 -4.91
CA ALA A 115 19.32 -21.44 -5.70
C ALA A 115 19.18 -20.26 -6.69
N ALA A 116 18.02 -20.17 -7.36
CA ALA A 116 17.72 -19.06 -8.29
C ALA A 116 17.65 -17.71 -7.58
N ARG A 117 16.99 -17.66 -6.42
CA ARG A 117 16.88 -16.46 -5.58
C ARG A 117 18.26 -16.01 -5.10
N ARG A 118 19.09 -16.94 -4.60
CA ARG A 118 20.43 -16.61 -4.09
C ARG A 118 21.36 -16.08 -5.17
N MET A 119 21.32 -16.66 -6.36
CA MET A 119 22.03 -16.15 -7.55
C MET A 119 21.62 -14.70 -7.88
N SER A 120 20.32 -14.38 -7.79
CA SER A 120 19.83 -13.01 -7.98
C SER A 120 20.32 -12.06 -6.89
N GLU A 121 20.32 -12.48 -5.63
CA GLU A 121 20.80 -11.66 -4.50
C GLU A 121 22.31 -11.35 -4.61
N ILE A 122 23.13 -12.33 -5.00
CA ILE A 122 24.57 -12.16 -5.22
C ILE A 122 24.81 -11.13 -6.35
N ARG A 123 24.05 -11.23 -7.43
CA ARG A 123 24.09 -10.28 -8.56
C ARG A 123 23.76 -8.86 -8.11
N ASP A 124 22.68 -8.69 -7.35
CA ASP A 124 22.20 -7.36 -6.94
C ASP A 124 23.12 -6.70 -5.91
N LYS A 125 23.69 -7.48 -4.97
CA LYS A 125 24.70 -7.00 -4.02
C LYS A 125 25.98 -6.53 -4.74
N THR A 126 26.41 -7.27 -5.76
CA THR A 126 27.58 -6.93 -6.57
C THR A 126 27.33 -5.63 -7.36
N LEU A 127 26.16 -5.49 -7.99
CA LEU A 127 25.76 -4.28 -8.72
C LEU A 127 25.67 -3.05 -7.80
N ASN A 128 25.15 -3.21 -6.58
CA ASN A 128 25.06 -2.11 -5.61
C ASN A 128 26.42 -1.70 -5.05
N ARG A 129 27.38 -2.62 -4.91
CA ARG A 129 28.76 -2.30 -4.54
C ARG A 129 29.46 -1.47 -5.63
N ILE A 130 29.29 -1.85 -6.89
CA ILE A 130 29.82 -1.12 -8.05
C ILE A 130 29.27 0.31 -8.11
N ARG A 131 27.97 0.50 -7.82
CA ARG A 131 27.34 1.84 -7.77
C ARG A 131 27.91 2.72 -6.66
N ARG A 132 28.38 2.13 -5.57
CA ARG A 132 28.91 2.84 -4.40
C ARG A 132 30.38 3.24 -4.56
N GLU A 133 31.18 2.42 -5.24
CA GLU A 133 32.64 2.60 -5.35
C GLU A 133 33.08 3.42 -6.57
N GLY A 134 32.20 3.62 -7.58
CA GLY A 134 32.46 4.52 -8.72
C GLY A 134 33.62 4.09 -9.64
N ALA A 135 33.94 4.93 -10.64
CA ALA A 135 34.85 4.57 -11.74
C ALA A 135 36.32 4.30 -11.33
N GLU A 136 36.75 4.79 -10.16
CA GLU A 136 38.10 4.52 -9.64
C GLU A 136 38.19 3.16 -8.92
N GLY A 137 37.11 2.70 -8.27
CA GLY A 137 37.03 1.34 -7.71
C GLY A 137 37.04 0.24 -8.78
N ILE A 138 36.57 0.56 -9.99
CA ILE A 138 36.55 -0.36 -11.14
C ILE A 138 37.96 -0.69 -11.65
N LYS A 139 38.97 0.18 -11.44
CA LYS A 139 40.36 -0.11 -11.85
C LYS A 139 41.06 -1.15 -10.98
N ALA A 140 40.51 -1.47 -9.80
CA ALA A 140 41.03 -2.50 -8.90
C ALA A 140 40.35 -3.87 -9.11
N LEU A 141 39.39 -3.95 -10.04
CA LEU A 141 38.68 -5.18 -10.38
C LEU A 141 39.46 -5.95 -11.45
N SER A 142 39.60 -7.26 -11.27
CA SER A 142 40.30 -8.12 -12.22
C SER A 142 39.52 -8.22 -13.55
N GLU A 143 40.17 -8.63 -14.64
CA GLU A 143 39.56 -8.73 -15.97
C GLU A 143 38.29 -9.64 -15.98
N GLN A 144 38.16 -10.53 -14.99
CA GLN A 144 36.98 -11.40 -14.78
C GLN A 144 35.80 -10.69 -14.09
N ASP A 145 36.04 -9.66 -13.27
CA ASP A 145 34.99 -8.89 -12.56
C ASP A 145 34.30 -7.85 -13.48
N VAL A 146 34.97 -7.47 -14.58
CA VAL A 146 34.44 -6.52 -15.57
C VAL A 146 33.33 -7.16 -16.44
N ILE A 147 33.34 -8.50 -16.60
CA ILE A 147 32.41 -9.27 -17.43
C ILE A 147 30.94 -9.12 -16.95
N LEU A 148 30.72 -8.82 -15.68
CA LEU A 148 29.39 -8.66 -15.08
C LEU A 148 28.78 -7.25 -15.19
N SER A 149 29.46 -6.28 -15.84
CA SER A 149 29.24 -4.84 -15.53
C SER A 149 28.57 -3.93 -16.59
N VAL A 150 28.07 -4.39 -17.75
CA VAL A 150 27.51 -3.43 -18.76
C VAL A 150 26.16 -3.84 -19.35
N ALA A 151 25.07 -3.37 -18.75
CA ALA A 151 23.73 -3.39 -19.36
C ALA A 151 22.96 -2.08 -19.05
N ARG A 152 23.27 -0.99 -19.78
CA ARG A 152 22.29 0.11 -19.99
C ARG A 152 22.60 1.13 -21.11
N ARG A 153 23.55 0.89 -22.02
CA ARG A 153 23.83 1.82 -23.14
C ARG A 153 23.69 1.21 -24.54
N ALA A 154 22.83 0.21 -24.71
CA ALA A 154 22.54 -0.37 -26.03
C ALA A 154 21.10 -0.11 -26.53
N ASP A 155 20.18 0.35 -25.69
CA ASP A 155 18.76 0.46 -26.07
C ASP A 155 18.44 1.73 -26.90
N THR A 156 19.31 2.75 -26.87
CA THR A 156 19.11 3.99 -27.63
C THR A 156 19.70 3.93 -29.06
N ALA A 157 20.46 2.91 -29.41
CA ALA A 157 21.15 2.84 -30.71
C ALA A 157 20.49 1.89 -31.74
N LEU A 158 19.46 1.13 -31.36
CA LEU A 158 18.72 0.21 -32.24
C LEU A 158 17.33 0.73 -32.66
N LYS A 159 16.93 1.94 -32.24
CA LYS A 159 15.67 2.60 -32.64
C LYS A 159 15.84 3.78 -33.61
N GLN A 160 16.96 3.89 -34.32
CA GLN A 160 17.09 4.83 -35.44
C GLN A 160 17.23 4.08 -36.77
N PRO A 161 16.32 4.26 -37.74
CA PRO A 161 16.57 3.80 -39.09
C PRO A 161 17.72 4.63 -39.70
N ALA A 162 18.71 3.94 -40.26
CA ALA A 162 19.81 4.56 -40.98
C ALA A 162 19.26 5.32 -42.21
N ARG A 163 19.56 6.62 -42.29
CA ARG A 163 19.54 7.37 -43.56
C ARG A 163 20.55 6.71 -44.51
N GLY A 164 20.06 5.91 -45.45
CA GLY A 164 20.82 5.49 -46.61
C GLY A 164 20.70 6.53 -47.71
N SER A 165 21.79 7.25 -47.97
CA SER A 165 22.03 7.97 -49.20
C SER A 165 22.03 7.00 -50.39
N THR A 166 21.19 7.24 -51.40
CA THR A 166 21.41 6.70 -52.74
C THR A 166 21.17 7.81 -53.77
N LEU A 167 22.04 7.80 -54.77
CA LEU A 167 22.29 8.83 -55.77
C LEU A 167 21.04 9.31 -56.55
N VAL A 168 21.10 10.57 -56.96
CA VAL A 168 20.12 11.25 -57.82
C VAL A 168 20.26 10.84 -59.30
N ALA A 169 19.14 10.60 -59.98
CA ALA A 169 18.92 10.83 -61.43
C ALA A 169 17.40 10.97 -61.72
N PRO A 170 16.95 11.63 -62.81
CA PRO A 170 15.94 12.71 -62.73
C PRO A 170 14.49 12.35 -63.08
N LEU A 171 13.62 13.31 -62.72
CA LEU A 171 12.16 13.48 -62.90
C LEU A 171 11.51 13.03 -64.22
N ALA A 172 10.27 12.53 -64.11
CA ALA A 172 9.13 12.90 -64.96
C ALA A 172 7.78 12.76 -64.19
N PRO A 173 6.75 13.60 -64.46
CA PRO A 173 5.66 13.91 -63.53
C PRO A 173 4.35 13.17 -63.86
N LEU A 174 3.43 13.05 -62.88
CA LEU A 174 1.94 12.86 -62.99
C LEU A 174 1.44 12.24 -61.66
N ALA A 175 0.34 12.59 -61.00
CA ALA A 175 -0.66 13.65 -61.06
C ALA A 175 -1.32 13.72 -59.67
N LEU A 176 -1.69 14.92 -59.18
CA LEU A 176 -2.40 15.10 -57.90
C LEU A 176 -3.90 14.80 -58.04
N PRO A 177 -4.53 14.05 -57.13
CA PRO A 177 -5.97 14.15 -56.91
C PRO A 177 -6.30 15.22 -55.84
N PRO A 178 -7.52 15.80 -55.90
CA PRO A 178 -7.80 17.14 -55.39
C PRO A 178 -8.11 17.22 -53.89
N ALA A 179 -7.88 18.41 -53.35
CA ALA A 179 -8.26 18.82 -52.00
C ALA A 179 -9.79 18.84 -51.83
N ILE A 180 -10.26 18.35 -50.68
CA ILE A 180 -11.65 18.49 -50.22
C ILE A 180 -11.79 19.85 -49.51
N PRO A 181 -12.81 20.67 -49.84
CA PRO A 181 -12.93 22.06 -49.41
C PRO A 181 -13.52 22.22 -48.00
N PRO A 182 -13.36 23.40 -47.36
CA PRO A 182 -13.99 23.73 -46.09
C PRO A 182 -15.37 24.36 -46.30
N ALA A 183 -16.32 24.02 -45.44
CA ALA A 183 -17.61 24.69 -45.28
C ALA A 183 -18.19 24.27 -43.92
N SER A 184 -18.89 25.08 -43.13
CA SER A 184 -19.20 26.52 -43.16
C SER A 184 -19.90 26.84 -41.83
N THR A 185 -19.83 28.09 -41.40
CA THR A 185 -20.46 28.67 -40.21
C THR A 185 -21.99 28.54 -40.19
N VAL A 186 -22.56 28.05 -39.07
CA VAL A 186 -23.95 28.31 -38.63
C VAL A 186 -23.97 28.40 -37.10
N SER A 187 -24.51 29.49 -36.55
CA SER A 187 -24.80 29.67 -35.11
C SER A 187 -26.31 29.48 -34.83
N PRO A 188 -26.76 29.47 -33.56
CA PRO A 188 -27.37 28.33 -32.88
C PRO A 188 -28.91 28.32 -32.95
N SER A 189 -29.52 27.13 -32.87
CA SER A 189 -30.94 26.97 -32.54
C SER A 189 -31.09 26.31 -31.19
N ASN A 190 -31.88 26.97 -30.34
CA ASN A 190 -32.35 26.54 -29.03
C ASN A 190 -33.06 25.18 -29.06
N GLU A 191 -33.18 24.60 -27.86
CA GLU A 191 -34.02 23.47 -27.41
C GLU A 191 -33.29 22.12 -27.26
N MET A 192 -32.83 21.87 -26.02
CA MET A 192 -32.71 20.52 -25.49
C MET A 192 -34.09 20.06 -24.97
N PRO A 193 -34.49 18.80 -25.19
CA PRO A 193 -35.70 18.26 -24.58
C PRO A 193 -35.52 18.11 -23.07
N SER A 194 -36.48 18.65 -22.32
CA SER A 194 -36.58 18.53 -20.87
C SER A 194 -36.87 17.08 -20.44
N LEU A 195 -36.11 16.60 -19.47
CA LEU A 195 -36.48 15.42 -18.68
C LEU A 195 -37.68 15.75 -17.79
N PRO A 196 -38.67 14.84 -17.62
CA PRO A 196 -39.81 15.10 -16.76
C PRO A 196 -39.40 15.13 -15.28
N PRO A 197 -40.06 15.93 -14.43
CA PRO A 197 -39.74 16.01 -13.01
C PRO A 197 -40.10 14.72 -12.27
N ILE A 198 -39.19 14.24 -11.44
CA ILE A 198 -39.40 13.13 -10.50
C ILE A 198 -40.36 13.63 -9.40
N ASN A 199 -41.52 12.99 -9.30
CA ASN A 199 -42.49 13.23 -8.25
C ASN A 199 -42.03 12.53 -6.95
N LEU A 200 -41.78 13.30 -5.89
CA LEU A 200 -41.24 12.83 -4.60
C LEU A 200 -42.33 12.46 -3.57
N GLU A 201 -43.60 12.38 -3.96
CA GLU A 201 -44.67 11.88 -3.08
C GLU A 201 -45.11 10.48 -3.50
N ASN A 202 -44.46 9.45 -2.96
CA ASN A 202 -45.04 8.14 -2.59
C ASN A 202 -43.94 7.12 -2.27
N LEU A 203 -43.33 7.27 -1.08
CA LEU A 203 -42.63 6.18 -0.40
C LEU A 203 -42.99 6.25 1.09
N ALA A 204 -44.18 5.76 1.43
CA ALA A 204 -44.52 5.44 2.81
C ALA A 204 -43.87 4.09 3.18
N PRO A 205 -43.19 3.97 4.33
CA PRO A 205 -42.62 2.69 4.78
C PRO A 205 -43.74 1.71 5.21
N PRO A 206 -43.51 0.38 5.09
CA PRO A 206 -44.51 -0.61 5.46
C PRO A 206 -44.72 -0.64 6.98
N GLN A 207 -45.99 -0.68 7.39
CA GLN A 207 -46.43 -0.84 8.78
C GLN A 207 -46.23 -2.29 9.26
N PRO A 208 -45.81 -2.53 10.51
CA PRO A 208 -45.73 -3.88 11.07
C PRO A 208 -47.09 -4.37 11.59
N THR A 209 -47.47 -5.60 11.24
CA THR A 209 -48.60 -6.35 11.81
C THR A 209 -48.27 -6.88 13.23
N PRO A 210 -49.22 -6.86 14.18
CA PRO A 210 -48.97 -7.28 15.55
C PRO A 210 -49.26 -8.77 15.80
N SER A 211 -48.36 -9.44 16.52
CA SER A 211 -48.64 -10.72 17.19
C SER A 211 -48.47 -10.53 18.70
N GLN A 212 -49.53 -10.82 19.44
CA GLN A 212 -49.63 -10.79 20.89
C GLN A 212 -48.83 -11.94 21.52
N VAL A 213 -48.27 -11.71 22.73
CA VAL A 213 -48.59 -12.39 24.01
C VAL A 213 -47.73 -11.75 25.12
N GLY A 214 -48.30 -11.61 26.33
CA GLY A 214 -47.85 -10.82 27.49
C GLY A 214 -46.46 -11.20 28.03
N ILE A 215 -45.90 -10.51 29.03
CA ILE A 215 -46.34 -10.52 30.45
C ILE A 215 -45.88 -9.24 31.20
N GLY A 216 -46.77 -8.65 32.00
CA GLY A 216 -46.48 -8.09 33.34
C GLY A 216 -45.65 -6.80 33.50
N LEU A 217 -46.31 -5.70 33.86
CA LEU A 217 -45.69 -4.47 34.38
C LEU A 217 -45.84 -4.34 35.91
N ALA A 218 -44.80 -3.74 36.51
CA ALA A 218 -44.71 -2.89 37.72
C ALA A 218 -43.96 -3.47 38.95
N PRO A 219 -43.29 -2.63 39.79
CA PRO A 219 -42.80 -1.26 39.59
C PRO A 219 -41.30 -1.04 39.95
N LEU A 220 -40.82 0.14 39.55
CA LEU A 220 -39.51 0.75 39.81
C LEU A 220 -39.18 0.92 41.32
N VAL A 221 -37.92 0.67 41.67
CA VAL A 221 -37.26 1.12 42.90
C VAL A 221 -36.02 1.95 42.49
N PRO A 222 -35.76 3.12 43.09
CA PRO A 222 -34.61 3.95 42.72
C PRO A 222 -33.38 3.56 43.55
N GLU A 223 -32.25 3.25 42.90
CA GLU A 223 -30.96 3.11 43.60
C GLU A 223 -29.92 4.14 43.14
N THR A 224 -29.67 5.02 44.10
CA THR A 224 -28.53 5.88 44.42
C THR A 224 -27.21 5.66 43.67
N SER A 225 -26.66 6.78 43.18
CA SER A 225 -25.29 6.94 42.65
C SER A 225 -24.20 6.69 43.71
N PRO A 226 -23.06 6.05 43.37
CA PRO A 226 -21.84 6.09 44.18
C PRO A 226 -20.97 7.33 43.89
N PRO A 227 -20.05 7.71 44.81
CA PRO A 227 -19.46 9.05 44.86
C PRO A 227 -18.33 9.30 43.85
N ILE A 228 -18.24 10.56 43.44
CA ILE A 228 -17.19 11.15 42.60
C ILE A 228 -15.88 11.21 43.40
N ILE A 229 -14.82 10.56 42.91
CA ILE A 229 -13.45 10.75 43.42
C ILE A 229 -12.79 11.86 42.60
N ASN A 230 -12.49 12.97 43.26
CA ASN A 230 -11.80 14.13 42.71
C ASN A 230 -10.28 13.88 42.76
N ILE A 231 -9.60 13.78 41.62
CA ILE A 231 -8.13 13.71 41.56
C ILE A 231 -7.61 15.10 41.17
N ALA A 232 -6.81 15.69 42.07
CA ALA A 232 -6.19 17.00 41.90
C ALA A 232 -5.05 16.99 40.85
N PRO A 233 -4.80 18.11 40.15
CA PRO A 233 -3.77 18.23 39.13
C PRO A 233 -2.34 18.31 39.72
N GLN A 234 -1.40 17.58 39.13
CA GLN A 234 0.04 17.61 39.47
C GLN A 234 0.76 18.77 38.75
N PRO A 235 1.79 19.38 39.37
CA PRO A 235 2.49 20.57 38.84
C PRO A 235 3.53 20.23 37.75
N PRO A 236 3.93 21.21 36.92
CA PRO A 236 4.84 21.01 35.79
C PRO A 236 6.30 20.85 36.23
N ILE A 237 7.01 19.90 35.61
CA ILE A 237 8.45 19.69 35.78
C ILE A 237 9.21 20.55 34.76
N THR A 238 9.95 21.54 35.27
CA THR A 238 10.98 22.30 34.55
C THR A 238 12.34 21.60 34.63
N ALA A 239 13.09 21.57 33.54
CA ALA A 239 14.55 21.45 33.59
C ALA A 239 15.22 22.31 32.50
N ALA A 240 16.14 23.17 32.94
CA ALA A 240 17.00 24.04 32.15
C ALA A 240 18.40 23.39 31.96
N PRO A 241 19.33 24.00 31.20
CA PRO A 241 20.27 23.30 30.30
C PRO A 241 21.63 22.95 30.92
N SER A 242 22.38 22.07 30.25
CA SER A 242 23.84 21.97 30.43
C SER A 242 24.58 21.82 29.10
N THR A 243 25.50 22.75 28.89
CA THR A 243 26.56 22.86 27.89
C THR A 243 27.69 21.84 28.11
N GLY A 244 28.44 21.49 27.06
CA GLY A 244 29.82 21.00 27.19
C GLY A 244 30.28 19.99 26.15
N ALA A 245 31.30 20.35 25.38
CA ALA A 245 31.82 19.66 24.20
C ALA A 245 32.93 18.62 24.51
N ALA A 246 33.06 17.66 23.57
CA ALA A 246 34.27 17.01 23.03
C ALA A 246 35.27 16.28 23.95
N THR A 247 35.55 15.00 23.63
CA THR A 247 36.79 14.53 22.94
C THR A 247 36.92 12.99 23.01
N SER A 248 37.28 12.36 21.87
CA SER A 248 37.89 11.01 21.81
C SER A 248 39.41 11.11 21.97
N PRO A 249 40.16 10.01 22.24
CA PRO A 249 40.59 9.09 21.17
C PRO A 249 40.75 7.59 21.55
N PHE A 250 40.78 6.74 20.51
CA PHE A 250 41.45 5.41 20.29
C PHE A 250 41.91 4.55 21.49
N VAL A 251 41.78 3.20 21.47
CA VAL A 251 42.75 2.25 20.88
C VAL A 251 42.12 0.86 20.65
N ALA A 252 42.52 0.21 19.56
CA ALA A 252 42.25 -1.19 19.20
C ALA A 252 43.35 -2.15 19.71
N ALA A 253 43.01 -3.42 20.01
CA ALA A 253 43.74 -4.63 19.58
C ALA A 253 43.30 -5.89 20.35
N GLY A 254 43.30 -7.04 19.65
CA GLY A 254 43.70 -8.32 20.24
C GLY A 254 42.72 -9.49 20.12
N LYS A 255 42.82 -10.24 19.01
CA LYS A 255 42.33 -11.62 18.89
C LYS A 255 43.42 -12.59 19.42
N THR A 256 43.04 -13.62 20.18
CA THR A 256 43.56 -14.99 20.02
C THR A 256 42.59 -16.02 20.63
N PRO A 257 42.53 -17.24 20.07
CA PRO A 257 41.49 -18.23 20.34
C PRO A 257 41.89 -19.20 21.45
N VAL A 258 40.92 -19.68 22.23
CA VAL A 258 41.11 -20.85 23.09
C VAL A 258 39.97 -21.84 22.79
N ASN A 259 40.39 -22.98 22.25
CA ASN A 259 39.57 -24.15 22.00
C ASN A 259 39.61 -25.02 23.26
N VAL A 260 38.48 -25.17 23.97
CA VAL A 260 38.28 -26.25 24.95
C VAL A 260 36.92 -26.87 24.68
N ALA A 261 36.93 -27.99 23.99
CA ALA A 261 35.82 -28.92 23.97
C ALA A 261 35.84 -29.72 25.27
N ALA A 262 34.82 -29.55 26.12
CA ALA A 262 34.42 -30.54 27.11
C ALA A 262 32.96 -30.28 27.52
N ASN A 263 32.13 -31.30 27.34
CA ASN A 263 30.71 -31.39 27.68
C ASN A 263 30.28 -30.56 28.90
N VAL A 264 29.44 -29.56 28.66
CA VAL A 264 28.45 -29.10 29.63
C VAL A 264 27.09 -29.28 28.97
N GLN A 265 26.36 -30.28 29.46
CA GLN A 265 24.95 -30.48 29.20
C GLN A 265 24.21 -29.30 29.83
N ALA A 266 24.09 -28.20 29.08
CA ALA A 266 23.36 -27.02 29.49
C ALA A 266 21.87 -27.31 29.36
N SER A 267 21.25 -27.69 30.48
CA SER A 267 19.83 -27.50 30.68
C SER A 267 19.53 -26.01 30.55
N ALA A 268 19.02 -25.62 29.39
CA ALA A 268 18.40 -24.30 29.23
C ALA A 268 17.30 -24.19 30.30
N PRO A 269 17.30 -23.16 31.16
CA PRO A 269 16.12 -22.88 31.96
C PRO A 269 15.03 -22.52 30.97
N ALA A 270 14.02 -23.38 30.86
CA ALA A 270 12.76 -23.02 30.23
C ALA A 270 12.30 -21.70 30.89
N PRO A 271 11.94 -20.66 30.12
CA PRO A 271 11.22 -19.54 30.68
C PRO A 271 9.81 -20.02 31.01
N SER A 272 9.67 -20.76 32.10
CA SER A 272 8.41 -20.92 32.83
C SER A 272 8.20 -19.64 33.63
N ALA A 273 7.97 -18.53 32.92
CA ALA A 273 7.05 -17.52 33.40
C ALA A 273 5.68 -18.01 32.94
N GLU A 274 4.84 -18.42 33.88
CA GLU A 274 3.42 -18.57 33.61
C GLU A 274 2.96 -17.25 32.96
N ILE A 275 2.68 -17.29 31.65
CA ILE A 275 1.88 -16.26 31.00
C ILE A 275 0.50 -16.41 31.63
N SER A 276 0.31 -15.74 32.76
CA SER A 276 -1.00 -15.51 33.34
C SER A 276 -1.88 -15.03 32.20
N SER A 277 -2.91 -15.83 31.88
CA SER A 277 -3.93 -15.44 30.92
C SER A 277 -4.55 -14.16 31.45
N ALA A 278 -4.11 -13.00 30.96
CA ALA A 278 -4.92 -11.80 31.03
C ALA A 278 -6.31 -12.23 30.52
N GLY A 279 -7.30 -12.23 31.40
CA GLY A 279 -8.60 -12.83 31.14
C GLY A 279 -9.15 -12.32 29.81
N VAL A 280 -9.87 -13.17 29.09
CA VAL A 280 -10.47 -12.80 27.80
C VAL A 280 -11.33 -11.55 28.01
N PRO A 281 -11.03 -10.42 27.35
CA PRO A 281 -11.78 -9.18 27.55
C PRO A 281 -13.27 -9.36 27.26
N GLU A 282 -14.13 -8.59 27.93
CA GLU A 282 -15.58 -8.60 27.66
C GLU A 282 -15.94 -7.98 26.29
N SER A 283 -15.02 -7.21 25.71
CA SER A 283 -15.13 -6.69 24.35
C SER A 283 -13.74 -6.51 23.75
N GLU A 284 -13.57 -6.82 22.46
CA GLU A 284 -12.28 -6.78 21.77
C GLU A 284 -12.51 -6.71 20.25
N PHE A 285 -11.76 -5.89 19.52
CA PHE A 285 -11.76 -5.92 18.06
C PHE A 285 -10.89 -7.07 17.55
N ARG A 286 -11.50 -8.04 16.88
CA ARG A 286 -10.84 -9.25 16.38
C ARG A 286 -11.05 -9.32 14.89
N ALA A 287 -10.14 -8.70 14.15
CA ALA A 287 -10.25 -8.61 12.70
C ALA A 287 -9.19 -9.45 11.99
N ALA A 288 -9.50 -9.83 10.76
CA ALA A 288 -8.51 -10.28 9.80
C ALA A 288 -8.73 -9.56 8.47
N THR A 289 -7.64 -9.32 7.74
CA THR A 289 -7.74 -8.77 6.38
C THR A 289 -8.03 -9.89 5.38
N ILE A 290 -8.82 -9.57 4.37
CA ILE A 290 -8.96 -10.36 3.15
C ILE A 290 -8.55 -9.46 1.99
N THR A 291 -7.41 -9.76 1.38
CA THR A 291 -6.83 -8.95 0.32
C THR A 291 -7.37 -9.32 -1.05
N ARG A 292 -7.28 -8.40 -2.00
CA ARG A 292 -7.67 -8.59 -3.41
C ARG A 292 -6.87 -9.66 -4.15
N PHE A 293 -5.87 -10.26 -3.49
CA PHE A 293 -5.06 -11.35 -4.05
C PHE A 293 -5.61 -12.74 -3.67
N GLU A 294 -6.60 -12.80 -2.77
CA GLU A 294 -7.01 -14.07 -2.15
C GLU A 294 -8.40 -14.54 -2.62
N TRP A 295 -9.36 -13.63 -2.70
CA TRP A 295 -10.77 -13.94 -2.93
C TRP A 295 -11.27 -13.76 -4.37
N PRO A 296 -10.74 -12.84 -5.21
CA PRO A 296 -11.28 -12.65 -6.55
C PRO A 296 -11.20 -13.89 -7.44
N ASP A 297 -12.18 -14.01 -8.33
CA ASP A 297 -12.18 -14.97 -9.42
C ASP A 297 -12.99 -14.41 -10.60
N LYS A 298 -12.67 -14.86 -11.82
CA LYS A 298 -13.42 -14.49 -13.03
C LYS A 298 -14.73 -15.25 -13.14
N ASP A 299 -14.81 -16.44 -12.54
CA ASP A 299 -16.07 -17.17 -12.41
C ASP A 299 -16.86 -16.66 -11.18
N PRO A 300 -18.08 -16.10 -11.37
CA PRO A 300 -18.86 -15.55 -10.26
C PRO A 300 -19.20 -16.57 -9.17
N SER A 301 -19.40 -17.84 -9.54
CA SER A 301 -19.73 -18.90 -8.57
C SER A 301 -18.54 -19.20 -7.68
N THR A 302 -17.36 -19.38 -8.27
CA THR A 302 -16.09 -19.57 -7.55
C THR A 302 -15.76 -18.35 -6.69
N CYS A 303 -15.98 -17.14 -7.20
CA CYS A 303 -15.76 -15.91 -6.46
C CYS A 303 -16.61 -15.85 -5.18
N LYS A 304 -17.92 -16.12 -5.27
CA LYS A 304 -18.82 -16.21 -4.11
C LYS A 304 -18.36 -17.28 -3.12
N GLN A 305 -17.99 -18.47 -3.59
CA GLN A 305 -17.50 -19.55 -2.73
C GLN A 305 -16.23 -19.18 -1.97
N LYS A 306 -15.28 -18.47 -2.61
CA LYS A 306 -14.07 -17.98 -1.94
C LYS A 306 -14.39 -16.97 -0.84
N ILE A 307 -15.30 -16.02 -1.10
CA ILE A 307 -15.77 -15.05 -0.10
C ILE A 307 -16.35 -15.79 1.12
N LEU A 308 -17.30 -16.70 0.89
CA LEU A 308 -17.93 -17.49 1.96
C LEU A 308 -16.89 -18.27 2.76
N LYS A 309 -15.95 -18.93 2.09
CA LYS A 309 -14.89 -19.73 2.73
C LYS A 309 -14.04 -18.89 3.69
N PHE A 310 -13.64 -17.68 3.30
CA PHE A 310 -12.88 -16.82 4.20
C PHE A 310 -13.73 -16.34 5.38
N LEU A 311 -14.97 -15.92 5.16
CA LEU A 311 -15.86 -15.50 6.26
C LEU A 311 -16.14 -16.65 7.25
N ASP A 312 -16.35 -17.87 6.74
CA ASP A 312 -16.50 -19.07 7.57
C ASP A 312 -15.23 -19.40 8.36
N THR A 313 -14.05 -19.18 7.76
CA THR A 313 -12.76 -19.33 8.47
C THR A 313 -12.64 -18.35 9.63
N LEU A 314 -13.06 -17.09 9.45
CA LEU A 314 -13.06 -16.09 10.51
C LEU A 314 -14.05 -16.43 11.62
N LEU A 315 -15.27 -16.87 11.26
CA LEU A 315 -16.26 -17.33 12.23
C LEU A 315 -15.74 -18.54 13.04
N ALA A 316 -15.09 -19.50 12.36
CA ALA A 316 -14.50 -20.67 13.02
C ALA A 316 -13.42 -20.31 14.04
N GLY A 317 -12.76 -19.16 13.88
CA GLY A 317 -11.75 -18.61 14.80
C GLY A 317 -12.27 -17.63 15.84
N ASN A 318 -13.59 -17.39 15.95
CA ASN A 318 -14.21 -16.36 16.82
C ASN A 318 -13.71 -14.93 16.56
N PHE A 319 -13.39 -14.61 15.30
CA PHE A 319 -13.25 -13.23 14.85
C PHE A 319 -14.62 -12.54 14.81
N ASN A 320 -14.65 -11.21 14.93
CA ASN A 320 -15.88 -10.41 14.94
C ASN A 320 -15.88 -9.26 13.92
N ALA A 321 -14.83 -9.16 13.11
CA ALA A 321 -14.75 -8.20 12.03
C ALA A 321 -13.92 -8.73 10.85
N VAL A 322 -14.24 -8.24 9.66
CA VAL A 322 -13.47 -8.49 8.43
C VAL A 322 -13.05 -7.17 7.82
N ILE A 323 -11.77 -7.08 7.43
CA ILE A 323 -11.22 -5.95 6.68
C ILE A 323 -11.03 -6.41 5.24
N PHE A 324 -12.01 -6.12 4.38
CA PHE A 324 -12.15 -6.73 3.07
C PHE A 324 -11.76 -5.77 1.95
N GLN A 325 -10.77 -6.11 1.12
CA GLN A 325 -10.24 -5.18 0.12
C GLN A 325 -11.17 -5.04 -1.09
N VAL A 326 -11.67 -3.82 -1.30
CA VAL A 326 -12.65 -3.47 -2.35
C VAL A 326 -12.13 -2.48 -3.40
N ARG A 327 -10.98 -1.85 -3.12
CA ARG A 327 -10.27 -0.96 -4.06
C ARG A 327 -8.75 -1.13 -3.92
N GLY A 328 -8.08 -1.45 -5.01
CA GLY A 328 -6.66 -1.84 -5.00
C GLY A 328 -5.72 -0.84 -5.66
N GLN A 329 -5.97 -0.53 -6.93
CA GLN A 329 -5.08 0.24 -7.79
C GLN A 329 -5.92 1.10 -8.74
N ALA A 330 -6.76 1.97 -8.18
CA ALA A 330 -7.77 2.75 -8.92
C ALA A 330 -8.74 1.87 -9.76
N ASP A 331 -8.96 0.65 -9.29
CA ASP A 331 -9.91 -0.34 -9.77
C ASP A 331 -10.76 -0.85 -8.60
N VAL A 332 -11.98 -1.26 -8.90
CA VAL A 332 -12.98 -1.62 -7.87
C VAL A 332 -13.53 -3.03 -8.02
N PHE A 333 -14.07 -3.53 -6.92
CA PHE A 333 -14.74 -4.82 -6.79
C PHE A 333 -16.24 -4.66 -6.52
N TYR A 334 -16.85 -3.61 -7.08
CA TYR A 334 -18.26 -3.26 -6.96
C TYR A 334 -18.68 -2.39 -8.16
N PRO A 335 -19.99 -2.27 -8.48
CA PRO A 335 -20.44 -1.41 -9.57
C PRO A 335 -20.16 0.06 -9.22
N SER A 336 -19.21 0.68 -9.92
CA SER A 336 -18.82 2.08 -9.73
C SER A 336 -18.99 2.88 -11.01
N PRO A 337 -19.50 4.12 -10.93
CA PRO A 337 -19.51 5.03 -12.07
C PRO A 337 -18.16 5.73 -12.29
N TYR A 338 -17.22 5.61 -11.34
CA TYR A 338 -15.99 6.40 -11.30
C TYR A 338 -14.73 5.62 -11.66
N GLU A 339 -14.72 4.32 -11.37
CA GLU A 339 -13.55 3.45 -11.54
C GLU A 339 -13.95 2.12 -12.18
N PRO A 340 -13.10 1.55 -13.03
CA PRO A 340 -13.40 0.31 -13.71
C PRO A 340 -13.35 -0.89 -12.76
N TRP A 341 -14.03 -1.95 -13.18
CA TRP A 341 -13.91 -3.27 -12.56
C TRP A 341 -12.47 -3.78 -12.61
N ALA A 342 -12.01 -4.34 -11.50
CA ALA A 342 -10.65 -4.87 -11.41
C ALA A 342 -10.40 -6.05 -12.37
N ALA A 343 -9.20 -6.10 -12.95
CA ALA A 343 -8.79 -7.20 -13.83
C ALA A 343 -8.84 -8.58 -13.13
N ALA A 344 -8.70 -8.60 -11.81
CA ALA A 344 -8.75 -9.81 -10.97
C ALA A 344 -10.12 -10.51 -10.98
N ILE A 345 -11.20 -9.80 -11.28
CA ILE A 345 -12.56 -10.34 -11.51
C ILE A 345 -12.96 -10.31 -12.99
N GLY A 346 -11.99 -10.07 -13.89
CA GLY A 346 -12.20 -10.10 -15.34
C GLY A 346 -12.32 -8.74 -16.02
N GLY A 347 -12.19 -7.62 -15.30
CA GLY A 347 -12.13 -6.28 -15.89
C GLY A 347 -13.47 -5.72 -16.40
N LYS A 348 -14.58 -6.40 -16.10
CA LYS A 348 -15.94 -6.02 -16.50
C LYS A 348 -16.93 -6.51 -15.43
N ASP A 349 -18.19 -6.10 -15.57
CA ASP A 349 -19.27 -6.55 -14.69
C ASP A 349 -19.30 -8.09 -14.61
N PRO A 350 -19.09 -8.68 -13.41
CA PRO A 350 -19.10 -10.12 -13.21
C PRO A 350 -20.53 -10.70 -13.12
N GLY A 351 -21.57 -9.89 -13.31
CA GLY A 351 -22.98 -10.30 -13.23
C GLY A 351 -23.53 -10.37 -11.81
N PHE A 352 -22.80 -9.84 -10.83
CA PHE A 352 -23.25 -9.63 -9.46
C PHE A 352 -22.41 -8.51 -8.81
N ASP A 353 -22.86 -8.01 -7.66
CA ASP A 353 -22.11 -7.04 -6.86
C ASP A 353 -21.30 -7.78 -5.76
N PRO A 354 -19.96 -7.91 -5.89
CA PRO A 354 -19.16 -8.62 -4.90
C PRO A 354 -19.11 -7.93 -3.53
N LEU A 355 -19.17 -6.60 -3.50
CA LEU A 355 -19.17 -5.84 -2.25
C LEU A 355 -20.46 -6.04 -1.48
N GLN A 356 -21.61 -5.89 -2.14
CA GLN A 356 -22.90 -6.14 -1.49
C GLN A 356 -22.99 -7.57 -0.97
N PHE A 357 -22.61 -8.55 -1.80
CA PHE A 357 -22.59 -9.96 -1.39
C PHE A 357 -21.70 -10.20 -0.16
N ALA A 358 -20.49 -9.63 -0.13
CA ALA A 358 -19.58 -9.82 0.99
C ALA A 358 -20.07 -9.15 2.28
N ILE A 359 -20.75 -8.00 2.20
CA ILE A 359 -21.38 -7.33 3.34
C ILE A 359 -22.51 -8.19 3.90
N ASP A 360 -23.44 -8.62 3.06
CA ASP A 360 -24.61 -9.40 3.48
C ASP A 360 -24.17 -10.71 4.19
N GLU A 361 -23.18 -11.40 3.62
CA GLU A 361 -22.66 -12.65 4.18
C GLU A 361 -21.82 -12.44 5.44
N ALA A 362 -21.13 -11.31 5.59
CA ALA A 362 -20.40 -10.97 6.81
C ALA A 362 -21.38 -10.65 7.96
N HIS A 363 -22.39 -9.82 7.69
CA HIS A 363 -23.42 -9.46 8.66
C HIS A 363 -24.26 -10.66 9.09
N ALA A 364 -24.60 -11.57 8.16
CA ALA A 364 -25.28 -12.82 8.49
C ALA A 364 -24.49 -13.72 9.47
N ARG A 365 -23.17 -13.51 9.56
CA ARG A 365 -22.26 -14.20 10.50
C ARG A 365 -21.92 -13.39 11.75
N GLY A 366 -22.51 -12.20 11.89
CA GLY A 366 -22.21 -11.28 13.00
C GLY A 366 -20.81 -10.65 12.94
N LEU A 367 -20.22 -10.58 11.73
CA LEU A 367 -18.94 -9.90 11.50
C LEU A 367 -19.20 -8.46 11.10
N GLU A 368 -18.53 -7.49 11.74
CA GLU A 368 -18.45 -6.13 11.18
C GLU A 368 -17.71 -6.15 9.84
N PHE A 369 -18.21 -5.44 8.84
CA PHE A 369 -17.58 -5.31 7.53
C PHE A 369 -16.86 -3.97 7.36
N HIS A 370 -15.54 -4.02 7.21
CA HIS A 370 -14.71 -2.84 6.97
C HIS A 370 -14.19 -2.85 5.53
N ALA A 371 -14.64 -1.91 4.71
CA ALA A 371 -14.21 -1.79 3.32
C ALA A 371 -12.77 -1.28 3.24
N TYR A 372 -11.85 -2.14 2.81
CA TYR A 372 -10.43 -1.83 2.67
C TYR A 372 -10.12 -1.22 1.31
N ILE A 373 -9.60 0.01 1.36
CA ILE A 373 -9.25 0.87 0.24
C ILE A 373 -7.77 1.26 0.29
N ASN A 374 -7.08 1.11 -0.83
CA ASN A 374 -5.82 1.83 -1.10
C ASN A 374 -6.17 3.16 -1.76
N PRO A 375 -5.91 4.36 -1.20
CA PRO A 375 -6.38 5.62 -1.77
C PRO A 375 -5.50 6.15 -2.92
N TYR A 376 -4.17 6.05 -2.80
CA TYR A 376 -3.21 6.65 -3.74
C TYR A 376 -2.66 5.73 -4.84
N PRO A 377 -2.49 4.41 -4.63
CA PRO A 377 -2.04 3.52 -5.69
C PRO A 377 -2.97 3.52 -6.91
N VAL A 378 -2.38 3.58 -8.10
CA VAL A 378 -3.09 3.69 -9.39
C VAL A 378 -2.82 2.53 -10.30
N TRP A 379 -1.64 1.93 -10.25
CA TRP A 379 -1.32 0.80 -11.14
C TRP A 379 -0.10 0.05 -10.64
N GLN A 380 0.08 -1.21 -10.99
CA GLN A 380 1.25 -1.98 -10.55
C GLN A 380 2.02 -2.72 -11.65
N ASN A 381 1.51 -2.71 -12.88
CA ASN A 381 2.15 -3.43 -13.99
C ASN A 381 3.03 -2.49 -14.82
N ALA A 382 4.09 -3.05 -15.42
CA ALA A 382 4.99 -2.30 -16.29
C ALA A 382 4.27 -1.74 -17.54
N ASN A 383 3.31 -2.51 -18.08
CA ASN A 383 2.44 -2.06 -19.16
C ASN A 383 1.24 -1.31 -18.58
N PRO A 384 0.78 -0.20 -19.20
CA PRO A 384 -0.45 0.48 -18.82
C PRO A 384 -1.67 -0.45 -18.74
N PRO A 385 -2.71 -0.09 -17.94
CA PRO A 385 -3.99 -0.78 -17.99
C PRO A 385 -4.62 -0.68 -19.39
N GLU A 386 -5.41 -1.67 -19.77
CA GLU A 386 -6.28 -1.55 -20.94
C GLU A 386 -7.31 -0.42 -20.73
N HIS A 387 -7.74 0.21 -21.82
CA HIS A 387 -8.85 1.17 -21.78
C HIS A 387 -10.13 0.48 -21.34
N SER A 388 -10.95 1.17 -20.56
CA SER A 388 -12.16 0.58 -19.95
C SER A 388 -13.30 1.60 -19.90
N THR A 389 -14.48 1.16 -19.46
CA THR A 389 -15.63 2.04 -19.20
C THR A 389 -16.24 1.68 -17.84
N PRO A 390 -16.27 2.61 -16.87
CA PRO A 390 -15.66 3.96 -16.91
C PRO A 390 -14.14 3.90 -17.12
N GLU A 391 -13.56 4.99 -17.63
CA GLU A 391 -12.13 5.01 -17.99
C GLU A 391 -11.24 4.91 -16.74
N HIS A 392 -10.12 4.19 -16.88
CA HIS A 392 -9.20 3.98 -15.76
C HIS A 392 -8.50 5.29 -15.36
N PRO A 393 -8.42 5.67 -14.06
CA PRO A 393 -7.80 6.93 -13.62
C PRO A 393 -6.33 7.11 -14.05
N TYR A 394 -5.65 6.00 -14.34
CA TYR A 394 -4.36 6.01 -15.03
C TYR A 394 -4.37 6.86 -16.31
N TRP A 395 -5.34 6.64 -17.20
CA TRP A 395 -5.44 7.36 -18.47
C TRP A 395 -5.93 8.79 -18.29
N LEU A 396 -6.83 9.00 -17.31
CA LEU A 396 -7.38 10.31 -17.01
C LEU A 396 -6.36 11.27 -16.38
N HIS A 397 -5.44 10.75 -15.55
CA HIS A 397 -4.61 11.60 -14.70
C HIS A 397 -3.15 11.18 -14.54
N TYR A 398 -2.78 9.92 -14.77
CA TYR A 398 -1.38 9.49 -14.64
C TYR A 398 -0.59 9.68 -15.94
N ALA A 399 -1.20 9.34 -17.08
CA ALA A 399 -0.61 9.41 -18.41
C ALA A 399 -0.68 10.82 -19.05
N THR A 400 -1.39 11.75 -18.42
CA THR A 400 -1.58 13.13 -18.89
C THR A 400 -0.35 14.01 -18.63
N GLN A 401 -0.41 15.29 -19.00
CA GLN A 401 0.64 16.28 -18.76
C GLN A 401 0.03 17.54 -18.12
N GLY A 402 0.87 18.40 -17.55
CA GLY A 402 0.41 19.68 -16.99
C GLY A 402 -0.40 19.52 -15.71
N ALA A 403 -1.41 20.38 -15.52
CA ALA A 403 -2.20 20.44 -14.28
C ALA A 403 -3.11 19.21 -14.06
N ASP A 404 -3.48 18.51 -15.13
CA ASP A 404 -4.28 17.28 -15.07
C ASP A 404 -3.45 16.05 -14.72
N ASN A 405 -2.11 16.19 -14.66
CA ASN A 405 -1.24 15.12 -14.23
C ASN A 405 -1.18 15.03 -12.71
N TRP A 406 -1.61 13.89 -12.17
CA TRP A 406 -1.63 13.62 -10.73
C TRP A 406 -0.52 12.67 -10.29
N ALA A 407 0.40 12.28 -11.16
CA ALA A 407 1.43 11.31 -10.86
C ALA A 407 2.44 11.83 -9.83
N CYS A 408 3.02 10.92 -9.05
CA CYS A 408 4.20 11.23 -8.26
C CYS A 408 5.40 11.53 -9.16
N TYR A 409 6.16 12.58 -8.84
CA TYR A 409 7.46 12.87 -9.42
C TYR A 409 8.55 12.80 -8.36
N ASP A 410 9.74 12.33 -8.75
CA ASP A 410 10.92 12.38 -7.90
C ASP A 410 11.50 13.81 -7.82
N ASN A 411 12.45 14.04 -6.92
CA ASN A 411 13.13 15.33 -6.75
C ASN A 411 14.04 15.72 -7.93
N GLN A 412 14.24 14.85 -8.93
CA GLN A 412 14.88 15.21 -10.21
C GLN A 412 13.86 15.59 -11.28
N GLY A 413 12.55 15.55 -10.99
CA GLY A 413 11.49 15.85 -11.93
C GLY A 413 11.17 14.70 -12.88
N ASN A 414 11.56 13.47 -12.57
CA ASN A 414 11.11 12.30 -13.31
C ASN A 414 9.80 11.78 -12.72
N ILE A 415 8.85 11.45 -13.60
CA ILE A 415 7.64 10.74 -13.20
C ILE A 415 7.99 9.38 -12.58
N MET A 416 7.26 9.00 -11.53
CA MET A 416 7.39 7.70 -10.89
C MET A 416 7.13 6.59 -11.91
N LYS A 417 7.96 5.55 -11.84
CA LYS A 417 7.84 4.34 -12.65
C LYS A 417 7.66 3.15 -11.72
N VAL A 418 7.07 2.07 -12.23
CA VAL A 418 6.95 0.82 -11.49
C VAL A 418 8.37 0.37 -11.13
N SER A 419 8.62 0.22 -9.83
CA SER A 419 9.92 -0.22 -9.34
C SER A 419 10.00 -1.74 -9.30
N ALA A 420 11.15 -2.30 -9.68
CA ALA A 420 11.48 -3.71 -9.45
C ALA A 420 11.90 -3.98 -7.98
N SER A 421 12.16 -2.92 -7.20
CA SER A 421 12.56 -2.99 -5.79
C SER A 421 11.77 -1.98 -4.94
N GLY A 422 11.03 -2.44 -3.94
CA GLY A 422 10.20 -1.58 -3.08
C GLY A 422 8.72 -1.66 -3.43
N ASP A 423 8.00 -0.54 -3.30
CA ASP A 423 6.57 -0.48 -3.58
C ASP A 423 6.31 -0.59 -5.09
N SER A 424 5.75 -1.72 -5.53
CA SER A 424 5.56 -2.06 -6.95
C SER A 424 4.40 -1.33 -7.62
N TYR A 425 3.91 -0.23 -7.03
CA TYR A 425 2.80 0.56 -7.54
C TYR A 425 3.25 1.93 -8.06
N LEU A 426 2.55 2.44 -9.06
CA LEU A 426 2.46 3.84 -9.40
C LEU A 426 1.48 4.53 -8.44
N PHE A 427 1.81 5.74 -8.01
CA PHE A 427 1.02 6.50 -7.04
C PHE A 427 0.57 7.83 -7.62
N PHE A 428 -0.67 8.20 -7.30
CA PHE A 428 -1.05 9.60 -7.33
C PHE A 428 -0.36 10.36 -6.20
N SER A 429 -0.06 11.62 -6.47
CA SER A 429 0.65 12.53 -5.56
C SER A 429 -0.27 12.99 -4.43
N PRO A 430 0.00 12.64 -3.15
CA PRO A 430 -0.83 13.10 -2.04
C PRO A 430 -0.80 14.62 -1.85
N GLY A 431 0.21 15.32 -2.38
CA GLY A 431 0.29 16.78 -2.38
C GLY A 431 -0.62 17.48 -3.39
N ASN A 432 -1.27 16.73 -4.29
CA ASN A 432 -2.26 17.27 -5.21
C ASN A 432 -3.69 17.17 -4.60
N PRO A 433 -4.37 18.28 -4.29
CA PRO A 433 -5.68 18.25 -3.65
C PRO A 433 -6.79 17.68 -4.53
N ALA A 434 -6.62 17.62 -5.85
CA ALA A 434 -7.58 16.93 -6.73
C ALA A 434 -7.59 15.42 -6.48
N VAL A 435 -6.44 14.84 -6.10
CA VAL A 435 -6.34 13.43 -5.69
C VAL A 435 -7.12 13.19 -4.41
N SER A 436 -7.00 14.09 -3.43
CA SER A 436 -7.77 14.04 -2.17
C SER A 436 -9.28 14.12 -2.43
N ALA A 437 -9.72 15.08 -3.24
CA ALA A 437 -11.13 15.24 -3.61
C ALA A 437 -11.67 14.00 -4.35
N TYR A 438 -10.91 13.46 -5.31
CA TYR A 438 -11.29 12.25 -6.04
C TYR A 438 -11.37 11.02 -5.12
N ALA A 439 -10.37 10.80 -4.27
CA ALA A 439 -10.38 9.70 -3.31
C ALA A 439 -11.60 9.80 -2.38
N ARG A 440 -11.87 11.00 -1.83
CA ARG A 440 -13.06 11.24 -1.00
C ARG A 440 -14.35 10.95 -1.75
N MET A 441 -14.48 11.38 -3.01
CA MET A 441 -15.65 11.08 -3.85
C MET A 441 -15.89 9.56 -3.98
N VAL A 442 -14.86 8.78 -4.30
CA VAL A 442 -14.95 7.31 -4.43
C VAL A 442 -15.30 6.65 -3.09
N ILE A 443 -14.72 7.12 -1.98
CA ILE A 443 -15.04 6.62 -0.64
C ILE A 443 -16.50 6.91 -0.28
N MET A 444 -16.98 8.12 -0.60
CA MET A 444 -18.35 8.50 -0.31
C MET A 444 -19.38 7.80 -1.16
N ASP A 445 -19.03 7.35 -2.37
CA ASP A 445 -19.87 6.44 -3.15
C ASP A 445 -20.13 5.14 -2.38
N ILE A 446 -19.09 4.55 -1.79
CA ILE A 446 -19.22 3.36 -0.95
C ILE A 446 -20.08 3.66 0.28
N VAL A 447 -19.72 4.70 1.03
CA VAL A 447 -20.40 5.05 2.30
C VAL A 447 -21.88 5.34 2.07
N LYS A 448 -22.26 6.00 0.98
CA LYS A 448 -23.66 6.34 0.69
C LYS A 448 -24.48 5.12 0.27
N ARG A 449 -23.89 4.16 -0.46
CA ARG A 449 -24.65 3.05 -1.07
C ARG A 449 -24.64 1.75 -0.29
N TYR A 450 -23.60 1.47 0.51
CA TYR A 450 -23.44 0.18 1.18
C TYR A 450 -23.49 0.30 2.69
N ASP A 451 -23.98 -0.74 3.37
CA ASP A 451 -24.04 -0.84 4.83
C ASP A 451 -22.71 -1.32 5.42
N VAL A 452 -21.65 -0.53 5.24
CA VAL A 452 -20.34 -0.81 5.81
C VAL A 452 -20.28 -0.37 7.29
N ASP A 453 -19.61 -1.15 8.12
CA ASP A 453 -19.32 -0.79 9.52
C ASP A 453 -18.07 0.10 9.64
N GLY A 454 -17.18 0.02 8.65
CA GLY A 454 -15.97 0.80 8.61
C GLY A 454 -15.39 0.99 7.22
N ILE A 455 -14.57 2.03 7.09
CA ILE A 455 -13.63 2.24 5.99
C ILE A 455 -12.23 2.02 6.55
N HIS A 456 -11.47 1.14 5.92
CA HIS A 456 -10.09 0.84 6.27
C HIS A 456 -9.15 1.30 5.18
N PHE A 457 -8.12 2.07 5.54
CA PHE A 457 -7.10 2.51 4.61
C PHE A 457 -5.81 1.73 4.78
N ASP A 458 -5.26 1.17 3.71
CA ASP A 458 -3.83 0.87 3.62
C ASP A 458 -3.23 1.80 2.56
N ARG A 459 -1.90 1.93 2.56
CA ARG A 459 -1.16 2.76 1.60
C ARG A 459 -1.62 4.20 1.59
N ILE A 460 -2.17 4.68 2.71
CA ILE A 460 -2.44 6.10 2.99
C ILE A 460 -1.14 6.77 3.44
N ARG A 461 -0.20 6.83 2.49
CA ARG A 461 1.18 7.29 2.67
C ARG A 461 1.81 7.57 1.31
N TYR A 462 2.98 8.19 1.32
CA TYR A 462 3.79 8.37 0.13
C TYR A 462 4.50 7.07 -0.26
N PRO A 463 4.89 6.90 -1.53
CA PRO A 463 5.69 5.75 -1.98
C PRO A 463 7.15 5.78 -1.50
N GLY A 464 7.64 6.93 -1.03
CA GLY A 464 9.00 7.13 -0.52
C GLY A 464 9.31 8.63 -0.36
N PRO A 465 10.39 8.99 0.39
CA PRO A 465 10.69 10.39 0.70
C PRO A 465 11.16 11.20 -0.51
N GLN A 466 11.57 10.52 -1.58
CA GLN A 466 12.01 11.17 -2.82
C GLN A 466 10.86 11.64 -3.71
N TYR A 467 9.60 11.32 -3.40
CA TYR A 467 8.45 11.52 -4.29
C TYR A 467 7.58 12.74 -3.92
N SER A 468 6.62 13.04 -4.82
CA SER A 468 5.68 14.16 -4.76
C SER A 468 6.35 15.54 -4.91
N PHE A 469 7.38 15.60 -5.76
CA PHE A 469 7.99 16.85 -6.24
C PHE A 469 7.39 17.32 -7.57
N ASP A 470 6.14 16.94 -7.83
CA ASP A 470 5.36 17.39 -8.99
C ASP A 470 5.10 18.91 -8.91
N ALA A 471 4.67 19.49 -10.04
CA ALA A 471 4.49 20.93 -10.14
C ALA A 471 3.44 21.48 -9.17
N VAL A 472 2.34 20.74 -8.95
CA VAL A 472 1.26 21.16 -8.06
C VAL A 472 1.76 21.17 -6.62
N SER A 473 2.41 20.10 -6.16
CA SER A 473 2.95 20.01 -4.81
C SER A 473 3.96 21.13 -4.52
N LYS A 474 4.91 21.37 -5.42
CA LYS A 474 5.90 22.46 -5.25
C LYS A 474 5.25 23.84 -5.22
N SER A 475 4.27 24.08 -6.09
CA SER A 475 3.55 25.37 -6.13
C SER A 475 2.75 25.60 -4.86
N ARG A 476 2.08 24.57 -4.33
CA ARG A 476 1.29 24.66 -3.10
C ARG A 476 2.18 24.87 -1.88
N TYR A 477 3.29 24.16 -1.78
CA TYR A 477 4.27 24.33 -0.71
C TYR A 477 4.86 25.74 -0.66
N ALA A 478 5.15 26.33 -1.82
CA ALA A 478 5.70 27.68 -1.93
C ALA A 478 4.63 28.79 -1.85
N GLY A 479 3.35 28.44 -1.77
CA GLY A 479 2.22 29.37 -1.86
C GLY A 479 1.17 29.16 -0.78
N ASP A 480 -0.09 29.42 -1.13
CA ASP A 480 -1.21 29.42 -0.17
C ASP A 480 -1.52 28.02 0.42
N GLY A 481 -0.98 26.94 -0.17
CA GLY A 481 -1.14 25.58 0.33
C GLY A 481 -0.26 25.26 1.54
N ASN A 482 0.56 26.20 2.02
CA ASN A 482 1.38 26.08 3.23
C ASN A 482 1.19 27.30 4.17
N PRO A 483 -0.03 27.52 4.69
CA PRO A 483 -0.36 28.72 5.46
C PRO A 483 0.45 28.88 6.74
N ASP A 484 0.91 27.76 7.31
CA ASP A 484 1.64 27.71 8.59
C ASP A 484 3.16 27.64 8.39
N ASN A 485 3.65 27.84 7.15
CA ASN A 485 5.07 27.82 6.79
C ASN A 485 5.82 26.58 7.31
N LEU A 486 5.19 25.41 7.15
CA LEU A 486 5.75 24.13 7.55
C LEU A 486 7.00 23.80 6.73
N SER A 487 7.94 23.06 7.32
CA SER A 487 9.02 22.43 6.56
C SER A 487 8.46 21.40 5.58
N TRP A 488 9.19 21.09 4.50
CA TRP A 488 8.74 20.14 3.48
C TRP A 488 8.20 18.81 4.04
N GLU A 489 8.95 18.15 4.94
CA GLU A 489 8.52 16.89 5.58
C GLU A 489 7.21 17.05 6.36
N LYS A 490 7.09 18.11 7.17
CA LYS A 490 5.85 18.40 7.92
C LYS A 490 4.69 18.74 7.00
N TRP A 491 4.97 19.46 5.92
CA TRP A 491 3.96 19.80 4.91
C TRP A 491 3.44 18.55 4.19
N GLN A 492 4.30 17.59 3.85
CA GLN A 492 3.87 16.31 3.27
C GLN A 492 3.00 15.50 4.24
N CYS A 493 3.38 15.41 5.53
CA CYS A 493 2.53 14.78 6.56
C CYS A 493 1.17 15.48 6.68
N ASP A 494 1.15 16.81 6.61
CA ASP A 494 -0.07 17.62 6.68
C ASP A 494 -1.00 17.34 5.48
N GLN A 495 -0.49 17.05 4.29
CA GLN A 495 -1.35 16.74 3.13
C GLN A 495 -2.18 15.46 3.34
N VAL A 496 -1.56 14.40 3.88
CA VAL A 496 -2.28 13.15 4.21
C VAL A 496 -3.28 13.40 5.34
N THR A 497 -2.87 14.17 6.35
CA THR A 497 -3.72 14.51 7.51
C THR A 497 -4.96 15.31 7.08
N ARG A 498 -4.83 16.25 6.16
CA ARG A 498 -5.96 17.02 5.60
C ARG A 498 -6.92 16.14 4.81
N MET A 499 -6.41 15.22 3.99
CA MET A 499 -7.28 14.26 3.29
C MET A 499 -8.08 13.41 4.27
N LEU A 500 -7.42 12.87 5.31
CA LEU A 500 -8.10 12.11 6.38
C LEU A 500 -9.15 12.95 7.11
N ASN A 501 -8.82 14.20 7.44
CA ASN A 501 -9.74 15.13 8.09
C ASN A 501 -11.01 15.35 7.27
N ASP A 502 -10.87 15.60 5.97
CA ASP A 502 -12.00 15.87 5.08
C ASP A 502 -12.85 14.62 4.86
N ILE A 503 -12.22 13.45 4.66
CA ILE A 503 -12.93 12.17 4.59
C ILE A 503 -13.70 11.92 5.89
N TYR A 504 -13.06 12.07 7.05
CA TYR A 504 -13.70 11.82 8.34
C TYR A 504 -14.91 12.76 8.51
N GLY A 505 -14.74 14.05 8.24
CA GLY A 505 -15.81 15.04 8.34
C GLY A 505 -17.02 14.71 7.46
N GLU A 506 -16.78 14.36 6.20
CA GLU A 506 -17.89 14.01 5.29
C GLU A 506 -18.55 12.68 5.67
N VAL A 507 -17.77 11.64 6.03
CA VAL A 507 -18.34 10.37 6.49
C VAL A 507 -19.21 10.58 7.73
N MET A 508 -18.75 11.35 8.71
CA MET A 508 -19.55 11.62 9.92
C MET A 508 -20.84 12.38 9.61
N SER A 509 -20.87 13.19 8.54
CA SER A 509 -22.07 13.90 8.12
C SER A 509 -23.15 13.01 7.49
N VAL A 510 -22.78 11.82 7.01
CA VAL A 510 -23.70 10.88 6.34
C VAL A 510 -23.96 9.65 7.20
N LYS A 511 -22.91 9.01 7.74
CA LYS A 511 -22.99 7.79 8.57
C LYS A 511 -22.03 7.89 9.77
N PRO A 512 -22.40 8.59 10.86
CA PRO A 512 -21.51 8.86 12.01
C PRO A 512 -21.02 7.60 12.76
N LYS A 513 -21.71 6.47 12.59
CA LYS A 513 -21.31 5.18 13.19
C LYS A 513 -20.19 4.47 12.44
N VAL A 514 -19.97 4.79 11.15
CA VAL A 514 -18.90 4.19 10.33
C VAL A 514 -17.55 4.51 10.95
N LYS A 515 -16.71 3.48 11.12
CA LYS A 515 -15.37 3.60 11.69
C LYS A 515 -14.34 3.91 10.61
N ILE A 516 -13.43 4.85 10.86
CA ILE A 516 -12.28 5.13 9.99
C ILE A 516 -11.03 4.54 10.61
N THR A 517 -10.41 3.57 9.95
CA THR A 517 -9.20 2.90 10.43
C THR A 517 -8.08 2.95 9.39
N CYS A 518 -6.83 3.02 9.83
CA CYS A 518 -5.68 3.09 8.92
C CYS A 518 -4.61 2.06 9.29
N SER A 519 -4.20 1.21 8.34
CA SER A 519 -2.92 0.51 8.39
C SER A 519 -1.79 1.52 8.35
N VAL A 520 -0.91 1.48 9.36
CA VAL A 520 0.23 2.39 9.48
C VAL A 520 1.54 1.63 9.58
N TRP A 521 2.63 2.29 9.20
CA TRP A 521 3.96 1.69 9.26
C TRP A 521 4.28 1.24 10.69
N GLY A 522 4.82 0.03 10.83
CA GLY A 522 5.03 -0.60 12.14
C GLY A 522 6.07 0.07 13.02
N ILE A 523 6.85 1.01 12.48
CA ILE A 523 7.75 1.90 13.23
C ILE A 523 7.29 3.33 12.96
N TYR A 524 6.73 4.03 13.94
CA TYR A 524 6.29 5.42 13.73
C TYR A 524 7.47 6.36 13.42
N ASP A 525 8.46 6.37 14.31
CA ASP A 525 9.66 7.22 14.24
C ASP A 525 10.84 6.41 14.79
N LYS A 526 11.80 6.12 13.90
CA LYS A 526 12.99 5.31 14.21
C LYS A 526 13.94 5.95 15.21
N THR A 527 13.82 7.26 15.44
CA THR A 527 14.68 8.00 16.39
C THR A 527 14.15 7.94 17.82
N ARG A 528 12.88 7.53 18.02
CA ARG A 528 12.23 7.48 19.34
C ARG A 528 12.42 6.14 20.07
N ILE A 529 12.98 5.13 19.40
CA ILE A 529 13.22 3.80 19.98
C ILE A 529 14.71 3.45 19.79
N PRO A 530 15.47 3.18 20.86
CA PRO A 530 16.90 2.86 20.75
C PRO A 530 17.16 1.67 19.82
N GLN A 531 18.18 1.76 18.97
CA GLN A 531 18.62 0.73 18.00
C GLN A 531 17.72 0.54 16.77
N TYR A 532 16.72 1.41 16.56
CA TYR A 532 15.80 1.33 15.41
C TYR A 532 16.22 2.21 14.23
N ASP A 533 17.28 3.01 14.37
CA ASP A 533 17.80 3.99 13.40
C ASP A 533 18.10 3.41 12.01
N ARG A 534 18.40 2.10 11.93
CA ARG A 534 18.65 1.38 10.67
C ARG A 534 17.40 0.97 9.89
N PHE A 535 16.21 1.09 10.48
CA PHE A 535 14.95 0.70 9.84
C PHE A 535 14.24 1.91 9.21
N SER A 536 13.30 1.65 8.31
CA SER A 536 12.38 2.68 7.83
C SER A 536 11.25 2.92 8.83
N SER A 537 10.69 4.11 8.81
CA SER A 537 9.69 4.63 9.73
C SER A 537 8.59 5.38 8.98
N GLY A 538 7.39 5.40 9.55
CA GLY A 538 6.22 6.05 8.98
C GLY A 538 6.46 7.53 8.71
N ILE A 539 7.04 8.25 9.67
CA ILE A 539 7.19 9.70 9.57
C ILE A 539 8.24 10.13 8.52
N HIS A 540 9.41 9.47 8.48
CA HIS A 540 10.53 9.94 7.65
C HIS A 540 10.52 9.40 6.22
N GLU A 541 10.16 8.12 6.04
CA GLU A 541 10.20 7.49 4.72
C GLU A 541 8.85 7.56 4.00
N TYR A 542 7.75 7.77 4.73
CA TYR A 542 6.40 7.63 4.17
C TYR A 542 5.45 8.80 4.48
N TYR A 543 5.92 9.81 5.23
CA TYR A 543 5.16 10.98 5.67
C TYR A 543 3.82 10.61 6.32
N GLN A 544 3.85 9.55 7.13
CA GLN A 544 2.71 8.98 7.81
C GLN A 544 2.72 9.35 9.30
N ASP A 545 2.20 10.53 9.64
CA ASP A 545 2.13 11.03 11.01
C ASP A 545 0.95 10.41 11.79
N SER A 546 1.01 9.09 12.00
CA SER A 546 -0.09 8.31 12.56
C SER A 546 -0.46 8.71 13.99
N LEU A 547 0.47 9.25 14.77
CA LEU A 547 0.18 9.71 16.13
C LEU A 547 -0.57 11.04 16.10
N GLU A 548 -0.23 11.94 15.18
CA GLU A 548 -0.97 13.18 15.00
C GLU A 548 -2.41 12.90 14.53
N TRP A 549 -2.62 11.87 13.72
CA TRP A 549 -3.97 11.48 13.30
C TRP A 549 -4.88 11.10 14.46
N LEU A 550 -4.35 10.36 15.44
CA LEU A 550 -5.07 9.99 16.66
C LEU A 550 -5.39 11.23 17.51
N LYS A 551 -4.39 12.12 17.70
CA LYS A 551 -4.56 13.36 18.48
C LYS A 551 -5.60 14.30 17.87
N GLN A 552 -5.57 14.46 16.54
CA GLN A 552 -6.54 15.29 15.83
C GLN A 552 -7.90 14.61 15.66
N GLY A 553 -8.01 13.31 15.96
CA GLY A 553 -9.25 12.56 15.80
C GLY A 553 -9.73 12.47 14.34
N VAL A 554 -8.81 12.48 13.37
CA VAL A 554 -9.11 12.31 11.93
C VAL A 554 -9.24 10.83 11.55
N VAL A 555 -9.01 9.93 12.51
CA VAL A 555 -9.25 8.49 12.43
C VAL A 555 -9.84 8.01 13.76
N ASP A 556 -10.58 6.91 13.73
CA ASP A 556 -11.06 6.24 14.93
C ASP A 556 -10.00 5.28 15.50
N SER A 557 -9.17 4.71 14.63
CA SER A 557 -8.06 3.85 15.04
C SER A 557 -6.93 3.81 14.01
N ILE A 558 -5.72 3.53 14.49
CA ILE A 558 -4.61 3.09 13.64
C ILE A 558 -4.30 1.62 13.91
N CYS A 559 -3.83 0.94 12.88
CA CYS A 559 -3.44 -0.46 12.90
C CYS A 559 -1.95 -0.57 12.51
N PRO A 560 -1.00 -0.47 13.45
CA PRO A 560 0.41 -0.53 13.12
C PRO A 560 0.79 -1.93 12.61
N MET A 561 1.44 -1.97 11.45
CA MET A 561 1.93 -3.18 10.78
C MET A 561 3.19 -3.72 11.46
N ILE A 562 3.04 -4.25 12.68
CA ILE A 562 4.13 -4.80 13.49
C ILE A 562 4.44 -6.23 13.00
N TYR A 563 5.11 -6.31 11.85
CA TYR A 563 5.41 -7.56 11.16
C TYR A 563 6.73 -8.19 11.59
N TRP A 564 7.00 -8.12 12.88
CA TRP A 564 8.15 -8.73 13.54
C TRP A 564 7.67 -9.59 14.70
N ASP A 565 8.44 -10.61 15.03
CA ASP A 565 8.20 -11.51 16.15
C ASP A 565 8.79 -10.95 17.45
N ILE A 566 8.43 -11.60 18.56
CA ILE A 566 8.93 -11.28 19.90
C ILE A 566 10.38 -11.75 20.10
N PRO A 567 10.79 -12.98 19.69
CA PRO A 567 12.11 -13.51 20.07
C PRO A 567 13.29 -12.92 19.29
N ASP A 568 13.07 -12.46 18.06
CA ASP A 568 14.15 -11.98 17.19
C ASP A 568 14.77 -10.66 17.66
N PRO A 569 16.07 -10.42 17.38
CA PRO A 569 16.70 -9.14 17.67
C PRO A 569 16.05 -8.02 16.85
N LYS A 570 16.02 -6.81 17.46
CA LYS A 570 15.28 -5.62 17.00
C LYS A 570 15.11 -5.52 15.47
N PRO A 571 13.90 -5.19 15.00
CA PRO A 571 12.78 -4.68 15.80
C PRO A 571 11.92 -5.82 16.33
N ASN A 572 11.39 -5.67 17.55
CA ASN A 572 10.60 -6.68 18.25
C ASN A 572 9.16 -6.20 18.45
N TYR A 573 8.23 -7.14 18.45
CA TYR A 573 6.80 -6.83 18.52
C TYR A 573 6.40 -6.02 19.76
N ASP A 574 6.91 -6.40 20.94
CA ASP A 574 6.54 -5.86 22.23
C ASP A 574 6.97 -4.40 22.43
N ASP A 575 8.15 -3.99 21.95
CA ASP A 575 8.57 -2.58 21.97
C ASP A 575 7.61 -1.71 21.17
N LEU A 576 7.26 -2.18 19.97
CA LEU A 576 6.43 -1.44 19.03
C LEU A 576 4.98 -1.38 19.51
N ALA A 577 4.42 -2.49 19.99
CA ALA A 577 3.08 -2.54 20.55
C ALA A 577 2.97 -1.60 21.76
N LYS A 578 3.94 -1.65 22.67
CA LYS A 578 4.02 -0.74 23.82
C LYS A 578 4.08 0.72 23.39
N PHE A 579 4.93 1.04 22.40
CA PHE A 579 5.06 2.40 21.90
C PHE A 579 3.72 2.94 21.37
N PHE A 580 3.05 2.22 20.46
CA PHE A 580 1.81 2.71 19.89
C PHE A 580 0.67 2.79 20.92
N LEU A 581 0.52 1.78 21.77
CA LEU A 581 -0.54 1.76 22.79
C LEU A 581 -0.38 2.88 23.81
N GLN A 582 0.86 3.23 24.21
CA GLN A 582 1.12 4.36 25.10
C GLN A 582 0.88 5.73 24.45
N ASN A 583 0.86 5.80 23.12
CA ASN A 583 0.66 7.03 22.35
C ASN A 583 -0.72 7.07 21.66
N ALA A 584 -1.69 6.29 22.15
CA ALA A 584 -3.01 6.13 21.52
C ALA A 584 -3.91 7.40 21.55
N ALA A 585 -3.56 8.41 22.36
CA ALA A 585 -4.23 9.72 22.42
C ALA A 585 -5.78 9.64 22.60
N GLY A 586 -6.25 8.71 23.43
CA GLY A 586 -7.69 8.51 23.69
C GLY A 586 -8.46 7.84 22.55
N ARG A 587 -7.76 7.32 21.53
CA ARG A 587 -8.30 6.53 20.42
C ARG A 587 -7.86 5.08 20.54
N HIS A 588 -8.38 4.21 19.68
CA HIS A 588 -8.00 2.80 19.69
C HIS A 588 -6.76 2.55 18.82
N VAL A 589 -5.96 1.55 19.20
CA VAL A 589 -4.85 1.02 18.40
C VAL A 589 -5.02 -0.49 18.30
N TYR A 590 -4.98 -1.01 17.07
CA TYR A 590 -5.10 -2.45 16.81
C TYR A 590 -3.84 -2.98 16.14
N CYS A 591 -2.92 -3.55 16.91
CA CYS A 591 -1.66 -4.04 16.36
C CYS A 591 -1.89 -5.21 15.42
N TYR A 592 -1.22 -5.19 14.26
CA TYR A 592 -1.28 -6.29 13.31
C TYR A 592 -0.44 -7.49 13.76
N ASN A 593 -0.91 -8.69 13.46
CA ASN A 593 -0.17 -9.95 13.52
C ASN A 593 0.11 -10.47 12.10
N HIS A 594 1.38 -10.73 11.75
CA HIS A 594 1.77 -11.16 10.40
C HIS A 594 1.63 -12.67 10.21
N ILE A 595 0.42 -13.15 9.93
CA ILE A 595 0.14 -14.58 9.76
C ILE A 595 0.78 -15.16 8.49
N ASN A 596 0.87 -14.34 7.44
CA ASN A 596 1.52 -14.68 6.16
C ASN A 596 3.05 -14.52 6.18
N ASN A 597 3.67 -14.43 7.37
CA ASN A 597 5.12 -14.23 7.44
C ASN A 597 5.87 -15.41 6.78
N PRO A 598 6.95 -15.15 6.01
CA PRO A 598 7.72 -16.20 5.35
C PRO A 598 8.36 -17.21 6.30
N LYS A 599 8.60 -16.83 7.56
CA LYS A 599 9.15 -17.72 8.60
C LYS A 599 8.12 -18.70 9.17
N GLN A 600 6.85 -18.53 8.83
CA GLN A 600 5.72 -19.31 9.32
C GLN A 600 5.71 -19.48 10.85
N TRP A 601 5.84 -18.39 11.61
CA TRP A 601 5.88 -18.46 13.08
C TRP A 601 4.77 -19.34 13.67
N PRO A 602 5.08 -20.16 14.70
CA PRO A 602 4.13 -21.09 15.29
C PRO A 602 2.95 -20.33 15.93
N PRO A 603 1.74 -20.93 16.03
CA PRO A 603 0.55 -20.23 16.51
C PRO A 603 0.68 -19.58 17.91
N GLU A 604 1.57 -20.13 18.75
CA GLU A 604 1.96 -19.62 20.07
C GLU A 604 2.52 -18.19 20.01
N GLU A 605 3.22 -17.83 18.92
CA GLU A 605 3.70 -16.46 18.70
C GLU A 605 2.51 -15.48 18.64
N TYR A 606 1.44 -15.81 17.90
CA TYR A 606 0.27 -14.93 17.80
C TYR A 606 -0.50 -14.87 19.12
N LEU A 607 -0.56 -15.96 19.87
CA LEU A 607 -1.10 -15.95 21.23
C LEU A 607 -0.31 -14.99 22.12
N ALA A 608 1.02 -15.03 22.07
CA ALA A 608 1.88 -14.13 22.83
C ALA A 608 1.70 -12.67 22.42
N GLN A 609 1.67 -12.37 21.12
CA GLN A 609 1.46 -11.03 20.58
C GLN A 609 0.10 -10.42 21.01
N VAL A 610 -0.99 -11.20 20.91
CA VAL A 610 -2.32 -10.78 21.39
C VAL A 610 -2.31 -10.60 22.91
N SER A 611 -1.65 -11.50 23.65
CA SER A 611 -1.55 -11.40 25.10
C SER A 611 -0.80 -10.14 25.55
N ILE A 612 0.28 -9.76 24.87
CA ILE A 612 1.01 -8.51 25.11
C ILE A 612 0.09 -7.30 24.89
N CYS A 613 -0.66 -7.27 23.79
CA CYS A 613 -1.62 -6.19 23.54
C CYS A 613 -2.65 -6.07 24.66
N ARG A 614 -3.23 -7.20 25.12
CA ARG A 614 -4.18 -7.22 26.25
C ARG A 614 -3.56 -6.72 27.55
N GLN A 615 -2.35 -7.16 27.89
CA GLN A 615 -1.62 -6.73 29.09
C GLN A 615 -1.30 -5.23 29.08
N LEU A 616 -1.12 -4.65 27.88
CA LEU A 616 -0.89 -3.22 27.68
C LEU A 616 -2.19 -2.39 27.56
N GLY A 617 -3.36 -3.00 27.77
CA GLY A 617 -4.66 -2.32 27.68
C GLY A 617 -5.15 -2.07 26.25
N GLY A 618 -4.66 -2.83 25.27
CA GLY A 618 -5.09 -2.76 23.88
C GLY A 618 -6.53 -3.26 23.70
N PHE A 619 -7.22 -2.67 22.72
CA PHE A 619 -8.63 -2.95 22.44
C PHE A 619 -8.85 -4.01 21.35
N GLY A 620 -7.78 -4.64 20.85
CA GLY A 620 -7.87 -5.65 19.80
C GLY A 620 -6.63 -5.78 18.93
N ASN A 621 -6.73 -6.65 17.93
CA ASN A 621 -5.67 -6.98 16.99
C ASN A 621 -6.23 -7.24 15.59
N VAL A 622 -5.35 -7.16 14.58
CA VAL A 622 -5.69 -7.47 13.19
C VAL A 622 -4.77 -8.55 12.64
N ALA A 623 -5.30 -9.66 12.14
CA ALA A 623 -4.52 -10.68 11.47
C ALA A 623 -4.28 -10.31 9.99
N PHE A 624 -3.01 -10.21 9.57
CA PHE A 624 -2.62 -10.10 8.15
C PHE A 624 -2.03 -11.45 7.67
N SER A 625 -2.79 -12.29 6.99
CA SER A 625 -4.18 -12.11 6.54
C SER A 625 -4.97 -13.42 6.63
N SER A 626 -6.25 -13.38 6.29
CA SER A 626 -7.16 -14.54 6.37
C SER A 626 -6.69 -15.74 5.56
N GLY A 627 -6.01 -15.57 4.42
CA GLY A 627 -5.45 -16.70 3.67
C GLY A 627 -4.34 -17.41 4.41
N GLY A 628 -3.60 -16.73 5.28
CA GLY A 628 -2.64 -17.38 6.17
C GLY A 628 -3.33 -18.25 7.22
N ILE A 629 -4.45 -17.77 7.76
CA ILE A 629 -5.26 -18.53 8.72
C ILE A 629 -5.83 -19.79 8.08
N GLU A 630 -6.36 -19.64 6.87
CA GLU A 630 -6.96 -20.73 6.09
C GLU A 630 -5.93 -21.77 5.68
N ARG A 631 -4.87 -21.37 4.95
CA ARG A 631 -3.86 -22.31 4.43
C ARG A 631 -3.16 -23.11 5.51
N ARG A 632 -2.95 -22.49 6.68
CA ARG A 632 -2.27 -23.12 7.83
C ARG A 632 -3.24 -23.82 8.78
N GLN A 633 -4.54 -23.73 8.52
CA GLN A 633 -5.61 -24.34 9.33
C GLN A 633 -5.54 -23.95 10.81
N ILE A 634 -5.21 -22.69 11.12
CA ILE A 634 -5.02 -22.23 12.50
C ILE A 634 -6.28 -21.60 13.12
N ALA A 635 -7.42 -21.55 12.41
CA ALA A 635 -8.68 -21.08 12.98
C ALA A 635 -9.12 -21.85 14.24
N PRO A 636 -8.99 -23.20 14.32
CA PRO A 636 -9.24 -23.93 15.56
C PRO A 636 -8.33 -23.50 16.72
N TYR A 637 -7.05 -23.19 16.44
CA TYR A 637 -6.13 -22.68 17.46
C TYR A 637 -6.54 -21.30 17.96
N TYR A 638 -6.96 -20.40 17.06
CA TYR A 638 -7.56 -19.13 17.45
C TYR A 638 -8.74 -19.36 18.39
N ARG A 639 -9.69 -20.21 18.01
CA ARG A 639 -10.86 -20.52 18.83
C ARG A 639 -10.55 -21.24 20.14
N GLN A 640 -9.46 -21.97 20.26
CA GLN A 640 -9.14 -22.70 21.49
C GLN A 640 -8.27 -21.86 22.45
N ALA A 641 -7.28 -21.15 21.92
CA ALA A 641 -6.24 -20.52 22.71
C ALA A 641 -6.31 -18.98 22.73
N ILE A 642 -6.63 -18.34 21.60
CA ILE A 642 -6.50 -16.88 21.45
C ILE A 642 -7.84 -16.17 21.74
N TYR A 643 -8.93 -16.67 21.15
CA TYR A 643 -10.30 -16.16 21.19
C TYR A 643 -11.28 -17.27 21.62
N PRO A 644 -11.21 -17.77 22.87
CA PRO A 644 -11.98 -18.95 23.32
C PRO A 644 -13.50 -18.74 23.41
N LYS A 645 -13.96 -17.49 23.54
CA LYS A 645 -15.38 -17.11 23.51
C LYS A 645 -15.60 -15.97 22.51
N PRO A 646 -16.72 -15.92 21.77
CA PRO A 646 -17.13 -14.72 21.04
C PRO A 646 -17.32 -13.53 21.98
N VAL A 647 -16.95 -12.33 21.53
CA VAL A 647 -17.13 -11.07 22.27
C VAL A 647 -17.52 -9.95 21.30
N PRO A 648 -18.26 -8.93 21.75
CA PRO A 648 -18.55 -7.75 20.93
C PRO A 648 -17.29 -6.93 20.64
N VAL A 649 -17.35 -6.11 19.59
CA VAL A 649 -16.33 -5.10 19.31
C VAL A 649 -16.31 -4.06 20.43
N ALA A 650 -15.11 -3.64 20.84
CA ALA A 650 -14.95 -2.63 21.88
C ALA A 650 -15.64 -1.31 21.50
N PRO A 651 -16.49 -0.73 22.37
CA PRO A 651 -17.18 0.51 22.07
C PRO A 651 -16.17 1.66 21.93
N MET A 652 -16.48 2.61 21.06
CA MET A 652 -15.70 3.84 20.88
C MET A 652 -16.43 5.00 21.58
N PRO A 653 -15.98 5.48 22.76
CA PRO A 653 -16.74 6.46 23.54
C PRO A 653 -17.05 7.75 22.77
N TRP A 654 -16.13 8.22 21.93
CA TRP A 654 -16.31 9.42 21.11
C TRP A 654 -17.35 9.26 20.00
N LYS A 655 -17.72 8.02 19.62
CA LYS A 655 -18.83 7.75 18.70
C LYS A 655 -20.14 7.47 19.44
N ALA A 656 -20.07 6.76 20.56
CA ALA A 656 -21.26 6.38 21.33
C ALA A 656 -21.88 7.57 22.07
N ALA A 657 -21.06 8.47 22.60
CA ALA A 657 -21.47 9.66 23.32
C ALA A 657 -20.56 10.85 22.93
N PRO A 658 -20.67 11.35 21.68
CA PRO A 658 -19.83 12.44 21.20
C PRO A 658 -19.99 13.68 22.08
N GLN A 659 -18.88 14.36 22.36
CA GLN A 659 -18.84 15.60 23.15
C GLN A 659 -18.56 16.83 22.28
N THR A 660 -18.31 16.63 20.99
CA THR A 660 -17.94 17.65 20.02
C THR A 660 -18.75 17.48 18.75
N GLY A 661 -18.89 18.57 17.98
CA GLY A 661 -19.49 18.59 16.66
C GLY A 661 -18.45 18.88 15.56
N ILE A 662 -18.96 18.93 14.33
CA ILE A 662 -18.17 19.14 13.12
C ILE A 662 -18.80 20.29 12.33
N ILE A 663 -17.98 21.13 11.70
CA ILE A 663 -18.42 21.98 10.59
C ILE A 663 -17.89 21.37 9.30
N ILE A 664 -18.76 21.15 8.31
CA ILE A 664 -18.36 20.83 6.93
C ILE A 664 -18.82 21.96 6.02
N GLY A 665 -18.07 22.26 4.96
CA GLY A 665 -18.52 23.29 4.04
C GLY A 665 -17.81 23.33 2.71
N LYS A 666 -18.26 24.26 1.87
CA LYS A 666 -17.63 24.59 0.58
C LYS A 666 -17.25 26.06 0.51
N ALA A 667 -16.01 26.32 0.09
CA ALA A 667 -15.54 27.64 -0.32
C ALA A 667 -15.73 27.78 -1.84
N LEU A 668 -16.62 28.69 -2.24
CA LEU A 668 -17.00 28.90 -3.64
C LEU A 668 -16.78 30.37 -4.04
N ARG A 669 -16.59 30.63 -5.33
CA ARG A 669 -16.54 32.00 -5.84
C ARG A 669 -17.95 32.61 -5.87
N ARG A 670 -18.07 33.89 -5.52
CA ARG A 670 -19.36 34.60 -5.52
C ARG A 670 -19.94 34.78 -6.92
N ASP A 671 -19.10 34.97 -7.93
CA ASP A 671 -19.50 35.30 -9.30
C ASP A 671 -20.07 34.12 -10.08
N ASN A 672 -19.48 32.93 -9.97
CA ASN A 672 -19.87 31.76 -10.75
C ASN A 672 -20.14 30.49 -9.92
N GLY A 673 -19.89 30.50 -8.61
CA GLY A 673 -20.06 29.33 -7.75
C GLY A 673 -19.00 28.25 -7.91
N GLU A 674 -17.93 28.49 -8.69
CA GLU A 674 -16.85 27.52 -8.86
C GLU A 674 -16.09 27.29 -7.54
N PRO A 675 -15.61 26.07 -7.29
CA PRO A 675 -14.85 25.79 -6.09
C PRO A 675 -13.54 26.56 -5.99
N ILE A 676 -13.15 26.90 -4.76
CA ILE A 676 -11.89 27.56 -4.46
C ILE A 676 -10.98 26.58 -3.73
N MET A 677 -9.89 26.19 -4.39
CA MET A 677 -8.82 25.38 -3.81
C MET A 677 -7.90 26.24 -2.93
N ASP A 678 -7.44 25.68 -1.82
CA ASP A 678 -6.53 26.33 -0.87
C ASP A 678 -7.04 27.69 -0.39
N ALA A 679 -8.36 27.88 -0.26
CA ALA A 679 -8.89 28.97 0.57
C ALA A 679 -8.52 28.69 2.03
N TRP A 680 -8.14 29.73 2.76
CA TRP A 680 -7.80 29.67 4.17
C TRP A 680 -9.09 29.82 4.98
N ILE A 681 -9.42 28.82 5.79
CA ILE A 681 -10.54 28.87 6.72
C ILE A 681 -9.96 29.01 8.13
N LYS A 682 -10.39 30.05 8.85
CA LYS A 682 -10.00 30.28 10.25
C LYS A 682 -11.25 30.37 11.12
N VAL A 683 -11.23 29.66 12.25
CA VAL A 683 -12.27 29.79 13.27
C VAL A 683 -11.91 30.95 14.18
N GLU A 684 -12.87 31.82 14.50
CA GLU A 684 -12.67 32.92 15.46
C GLU A 684 -12.07 32.41 16.77
N GLY A 685 -10.98 33.05 17.22
CA GLY A 685 -10.29 32.67 18.46
C GLY A 685 -9.38 31.44 18.36
N GLN A 686 -9.23 30.82 17.19
CA GLN A 686 -8.30 29.70 16.98
C GLN A 686 -7.12 30.08 16.08
N ASN A 687 -5.95 29.51 16.36
CA ASN A 687 -4.71 29.84 15.64
C ASN A 687 -4.46 28.95 14.41
N ARG A 688 -5.21 27.85 14.23
CA ARG A 688 -5.04 26.91 13.12
C ARG A 688 -5.68 27.45 11.84
N THR A 689 -5.04 27.19 10.70
CA THR A 689 -5.59 27.47 9.37
C THR A 689 -5.98 26.17 8.66
N TRP A 690 -7.28 25.99 8.40
CA TRP A 690 -7.78 24.93 7.53
C TRP A 690 -7.71 25.38 6.08
N LEU A 691 -7.66 24.41 5.17
CA LEU A 691 -7.61 24.64 3.73
C LEU A 691 -8.79 23.93 3.09
N SER A 692 -9.38 24.55 2.08
CA SER A 692 -10.33 23.88 1.18
C SER A 692 -9.61 23.02 0.15
N SER A 693 -10.19 21.86 -0.15
CA SER A 693 -9.76 20.92 -1.18
C SER A 693 -10.06 21.43 -2.59
N ALA A 694 -9.70 20.67 -3.62
CA ALA A 694 -9.85 21.08 -5.02
C ALA A 694 -11.31 21.33 -5.43
N ASP A 695 -12.26 20.64 -4.81
CA ASP A 695 -13.70 20.83 -4.99
C ASP A 695 -14.31 21.81 -3.96
N GLY A 696 -13.45 22.61 -3.31
CA GLY A 696 -13.82 23.67 -2.36
C GLY A 696 -14.21 23.14 -0.98
N PHE A 697 -14.28 21.82 -0.80
CA PHE A 697 -14.70 21.19 0.45
C PHE A 697 -13.70 21.45 1.58
N PHE A 698 -14.18 21.61 2.81
CA PHE A 698 -13.36 21.59 4.02
C PHE A 698 -14.14 20.99 5.19
N ALA A 699 -13.43 20.40 6.14
CA ALA A 699 -13.99 19.99 7.42
C ALA A 699 -13.20 20.56 8.62
N ILE A 700 -13.92 20.93 9.68
CA ILE A 700 -13.38 21.35 10.97
C ILE A 700 -13.95 20.41 12.03
N LEU A 701 -13.09 19.55 12.57
CA LEU A 701 -13.48 18.51 13.51
C LEU A 701 -13.34 18.96 14.97
N ASN A 702 -13.98 18.21 15.86
CA ASN A 702 -13.81 18.29 17.31
C ASN A 702 -14.09 19.68 17.93
N LEU A 703 -15.09 20.38 17.42
CA LEU A 703 -15.53 21.67 17.97
C LEU A 703 -16.45 21.43 19.18
N PRO A 704 -16.17 22.01 20.36
CA PRO A 704 -17.14 22.03 21.47
C PRO A 704 -18.50 22.60 21.02
N PRO A 705 -19.63 22.14 21.58
CA PRO A 705 -20.93 22.72 21.26
C PRO A 705 -20.99 24.21 21.57
N SER A 706 -21.49 25.00 20.62
CA SER A 706 -21.67 26.46 20.74
C SER A 706 -22.59 26.96 19.62
N ASP A 707 -23.31 28.05 19.86
CA ASP A 707 -24.20 28.68 18.89
C ASP A 707 -23.57 29.86 18.13
N ASN A 708 -22.31 30.19 18.42
CA ASN A 708 -21.68 31.44 17.98
C ASN A 708 -20.32 31.24 17.31
N TYR A 709 -20.09 30.09 16.65
CA TYR A 709 -18.89 29.95 15.83
C TYR A 709 -18.94 30.90 14.63
N LYS A 710 -17.83 31.57 14.35
CA LYS A 710 -17.64 32.36 13.13
C LYS A 710 -16.41 31.90 12.40
N LEU A 711 -16.52 31.76 11.09
CA LEU A 711 -15.41 31.46 10.21
C LEU A 711 -15.03 32.70 9.42
N PHE A 712 -13.73 32.92 9.28
CA PHE A 712 -13.13 33.86 8.34
C PHE A 712 -12.47 33.07 7.23
N ILE A 713 -12.92 33.29 5.99
CA ILE A 713 -12.46 32.58 4.81
C ILE A 713 -11.76 33.57 3.91
N SER A 714 -10.53 33.28 3.49
CA SER A 714 -9.77 34.16 2.60
C SER A 714 -9.06 33.38 1.51
N LYS A 715 -8.90 34.02 0.35
CA LYS A 715 -8.05 33.48 -0.71
C LYS A 715 -7.38 34.63 -1.46
N LYS A 716 -6.06 34.56 -1.57
CA LYS A 716 -5.26 35.55 -2.30
C LYS A 716 -5.79 35.69 -3.74
N ASN A 717 -5.96 36.93 -4.19
CA ASN A 717 -6.51 37.29 -5.50
C ASN A 717 -7.97 36.84 -5.76
N VAL A 718 -8.71 36.45 -4.72
CA VAL A 718 -10.15 36.17 -4.82
C VAL A 718 -10.92 37.10 -3.88
N GLY A 719 -10.54 37.15 -2.60
CA GLY A 719 -11.19 38.03 -1.62
C GLY A 719 -11.22 37.41 -0.22
N ASP A 720 -12.03 38.02 0.64
CA ASP A 720 -12.29 37.58 2.02
C ASP A 720 -13.80 37.54 2.27
N ALA A 721 -14.24 36.62 3.11
CA ALA A 721 -15.61 36.48 3.57
C ALA A 721 -15.65 36.05 5.04
N ALA A 722 -16.77 36.33 5.70
CA ALA A 722 -17.07 35.80 7.03
C ALA A 722 -18.40 35.05 6.97
N SER A 723 -18.50 33.93 7.70
CA SER A 723 -19.78 33.24 7.87
C SER A 723 -20.72 34.04 8.78
N SER A 724 -22.02 33.76 8.70
CA SER A 724 -22.92 34.02 9.82
C SER A 724 -22.49 33.22 11.05
N ALA A 725 -23.10 33.49 12.21
CA ALA A 725 -22.93 32.62 13.38
C ALA A 725 -23.38 31.18 13.02
N ILE A 726 -22.58 30.21 13.45
CA ILE A 726 -22.79 28.78 13.19
C ILE A 726 -23.03 28.08 14.52
N THR A 727 -24.15 27.35 14.58
CA THR A 727 -24.43 26.45 15.69
C THR A 727 -23.80 25.09 15.43
N VAL A 728 -22.97 24.66 16.37
CA VAL A 728 -22.35 23.34 16.41
C VAL A 728 -22.93 22.58 17.61
N GLU A 729 -23.41 21.38 17.33
CA GLU A 729 -23.95 20.46 18.34
C GLU A 729 -23.10 19.20 18.41
N ALA A 730 -23.03 18.60 19.61
CA ALA A 730 -22.29 17.36 19.80
C ALA A 730 -22.84 16.23 18.91
N GLY A 731 -21.97 15.52 18.22
CA GLY A 731 -22.32 14.39 17.35
C GLY A 731 -22.95 14.77 16.02
N LYS A 732 -23.08 16.06 15.70
CA LYS A 732 -23.62 16.53 14.42
C LYS A 732 -22.55 17.17 13.55
N ALA A 733 -22.70 17.03 12.24
CA ALA A 733 -21.99 17.81 11.25
C ALA A 733 -22.90 18.94 10.75
N THR A 734 -22.47 20.18 10.94
CA THR A 734 -23.20 21.37 10.48
C THR A 734 -22.67 21.78 9.10
N PRO A 735 -23.48 21.68 8.03
CA PRO A 735 -23.08 22.10 6.70
C PRO A 735 -23.16 23.62 6.54
N ILE A 736 -22.20 24.20 5.83
CA ILE A 736 -22.20 25.62 5.44
C ILE A 736 -21.70 25.80 4.01
N GLU A 737 -22.11 26.89 3.39
CA GLU A 737 -21.55 27.37 2.13
C GLU A 737 -21.06 28.80 2.32
N VAL A 738 -19.85 29.09 1.82
CA VAL A 738 -19.27 30.42 1.90
C VAL A 738 -18.81 30.86 0.51
N ARG A 739 -19.26 32.06 0.11
CA ARG A 739 -18.97 32.66 -1.19
C ARG A 739 -18.06 33.88 -1.07
N LEU A 740 -16.88 33.80 -1.69
CA LEU A 740 -15.85 34.85 -1.68
C LEU A 740 -16.00 35.85 -2.82
#